data_AF-E6YUE3-F1
#
_entry.id   AF-E6YUE3-F1
#
_cell.length_a   1.000
_cell.length_b   1.000
_cell.length_c   1.000
_cell.angle_alpha   90.00
_cell.angle_beta   90.00
_cell.angle_gamma   90.00
#
_symmetry.space_group_name_H-M   'P 1'
#
loop_
_entity.id
_entity.type
_entity.pdbx_description
1 polymer ?
#
loop_
_entity_poly.entity_id
_entity_poly.type
_entity_poly.pdbx_seq_one_letter_code
_entity_poly.pdbx_strand_id
1 'polypeptide(L)'
;MSHKKSKTTQKQPNQRAIDPSAVMKQCSKAKLHTVKNHNASFETINTKPSKNITKTNGITATVEALSALIASGNPLFKNGALWTPHRPIRPEKSEGGIPFQIKTSFQPAGDQPIAIKSLVEGIKRNERTQVLLGVTGSGKTYTMAKIIEKTQRPALILAPNKTLAAQLYGEFKNFFPNNAVEYFVSYYDYYQPEAYVARSDTYIEKESSINEQIDRMRHAATRAVLERDDVIIIASVSCIYGIGSVETYTAMTFQMQKGDKLDQQKLLTDLVSQQYQRQDINFVRGSFRVRGDTIEIFPAHLEDRAWRISLFGDEIETITEFDPLTGQKTADLQSIKIYANSHYVTPRPTLNQAIKSIKMELVKRLDELNAAGRLLEAQRLEQRTIFDLEMLETTGSCSGIENYSRYLTGRKPGEPPPTLFEYIPSHALVFIDESHVTIPQIGGMYRGDFRRKATLAEYGFRLPSCMDNRPLRFEEWDAMRPQTIAVSATPGRWEIEQSQGIFVEQVIRPTGLIDPPTEIRPVKTQVDDAINEIHQTIKKGYRTLITVLTKRMAEDLTEYLHEQNIRVRYMHSDINTLERIEILRDLRLGTFDVLIGINLLREGLDIPECGFVAIFDADKEGFLRSETSLIQMIGRAARNVESRVILYADTITGSIERALQETKRRRQKQIAYNKENQITPTSIKKNIDDILSSAYENNHNIKISHFITQNNKVGNNLTNHIQYLEKLMRKAANDLNFEEAAQFRDEIKRLQEIELGIADDSLV
;
A
#
# COMPACT_ATOMS: atom_id res chain seq x y z
N MET A 1 -2.95 61.33 42.79
CA MET A 1 -3.01 62.75 43.20
C MET A 1 -2.12 63.56 42.25
N SER A 2 -2.67 64.65 41.67
CA SER A 2 -2.01 65.84 41.08
C SER A 2 -0.81 65.68 40.12
N HIS A 3 -0.68 66.34 38.96
CA HIS A 3 -1.42 67.45 38.33
C HIS A 3 -0.90 67.71 36.88
N LYS A 4 -1.83 68.07 35.97
CA LYS A 4 -1.81 69.10 34.88
C LYS A 4 -0.63 69.17 33.89
N LYS A 5 -0.82 69.03 32.57
CA LYS A 5 -1.49 69.87 31.51
C LYS A 5 -0.66 71.06 30.95
N SER A 6 -0.34 70.99 29.65
CA SER A 6 -0.42 72.06 28.61
C SER A 6 -0.32 71.34 27.24
N LYS A 7 -1.26 71.34 26.29
CA LYS A 7 -2.02 72.33 25.48
C LYS A 7 -1.17 73.24 24.58
N THR A 8 -1.18 72.93 23.28
CA THR A 8 -1.21 73.90 22.18
C THR A 8 -1.97 73.28 21.00
N THR A 9 -2.78 74.10 20.31
CA THR A 9 -3.89 73.67 19.43
C THR A 9 -3.79 74.35 18.06
N GLN A 10 -4.43 73.74 17.04
CA GLN A 10 -4.86 74.26 15.72
C GLN A 10 -3.83 74.19 14.56
N LYS A 11 -4.17 73.76 13.33
CA LYS A 11 -5.47 73.64 12.61
C LYS A 11 -5.44 72.55 11.51
N GLN A 12 -6.63 72.01 11.19
CA GLN A 12 -6.95 70.98 10.16
C GLN A 12 -6.83 71.48 8.70
N PRO A 13 -6.93 70.56 7.72
CA PRO A 13 -8.10 70.61 6.82
C PRO A 13 -8.89 69.29 6.65
N ASN A 14 -10.16 69.47 6.27
CA ASN A 14 -11.31 68.55 6.13
C ASN A 14 -11.10 67.31 5.22
N GLN A 15 -11.47 66.11 5.70
CA GLN A 15 -12.70 65.30 5.43
C GLN A 15 -12.94 64.82 3.99
N ARG A 16 -13.05 63.49 3.82
CA ARG A 16 -14.33 62.80 3.49
C ARG A 16 -14.18 61.27 3.63
N ALA A 17 -15.09 60.68 4.40
CA ALA A 17 -15.28 59.24 4.56
C ALA A 17 -16.10 58.68 3.38
N ILE A 18 -15.79 57.44 2.95
CA ILE A 18 -16.49 56.74 1.88
C ILE A 18 -17.30 55.58 2.48
N ASP A 19 -18.57 55.54 2.08
CA ASP A 19 -19.67 54.65 2.48
C ASP A 19 -19.52 53.24 1.85
N PRO A 20 -19.69 52.12 2.60
CA PRO A 20 -19.49 50.75 2.11
C PRO A 20 -20.56 50.23 1.11
N SER A 21 -21.56 51.04 0.75
CA SER A 21 -22.67 50.62 -0.13
C SER A 21 -22.40 50.77 -1.64
N ALA A 22 -21.21 51.22 -2.05
CA ALA A 22 -20.89 51.55 -3.45
C ALA A 22 -20.12 50.48 -4.26
N VAL A 23 -19.69 49.36 -3.64
CA VAL A 23 -18.88 48.32 -4.35
C VAL A 23 -19.75 47.20 -4.95
N MET A 24 -21.06 47.17 -4.67
CA MET A 24 -21.98 46.12 -5.13
C MET A 24 -22.83 46.48 -6.37
N LYS A 25 -22.45 47.48 -7.18
CA LYS A 25 -23.25 47.90 -8.35
C LYS A 25 -22.49 48.11 -9.67
N GLN A 26 -21.28 47.57 -9.80
CA GLN A 26 -20.52 47.58 -11.07
C GLN A 26 -20.08 46.17 -11.47
N CYS A 27 -21.04 45.31 -11.82
CA CYS A 27 -20.80 44.18 -12.72
C CYS A 27 -22.11 43.65 -13.33
N SER A 28 -23.02 44.56 -13.69
CA SER A 28 -24.21 44.23 -14.49
C SER A 28 -24.32 45.21 -15.66
N LYS A 29 -23.75 44.82 -16.81
CA LYS A 29 -24.17 45.16 -18.20
C LYS A 29 -23.01 44.96 -19.17
N ALA A 30 -23.02 43.83 -19.88
CA ALA A 30 -22.62 43.78 -21.29
C ALA A 30 -23.29 42.56 -21.95
N LYS A 31 -23.99 42.81 -23.05
CA LYS A 31 -24.86 41.88 -23.78
C LYS A 31 -24.06 40.89 -24.62
N LEU A 32 -24.60 39.67 -24.69
CA LEU A 32 -24.66 38.72 -25.80
C LEU A 32 -23.86 39.01 -27.09
N HIS A 33 -23.03 38.04 -27.47
CA HIS A 33 -22.99 37.50 -28.84
C HIS A 33 -22.91 35.95 -28.78
N THR A 34 -23.84 35.31 -29.49
CA THR A 34 -24.06 33.86 -29.64
C THR A 34 -23.40 33.31 -30.90
N VAL A 35 -22.77 32.12 -30.82
CA VAL A 35 -22.68 31.06 -31.86
C VAL A 35 -22.45 29.70 -31.12
N LYS A 36 -23.46 28.84 -30.84
CA LYS A 36 -23.87 27.58 -31.55
C LYS A 36 -22.68 26.69 -31.97
N ASN A 37 -22.50 25.38 -31.72
CA ASN A 37 -23.27 24.19 -31.30
C ASN A 37 -22.23 23.22 -30.65
N HIS A 38 -22.52 22.40 -29.65
CA HIS A 38 -23.13 21.07 -29.81
C HIS A 38 -23.68 20.57 -28.46
N ASN A 39 -24.94 20.14 -28.48
CA ASN A 39 -25.64 19.45 -27.40
C ASN A 39 -25.20 17.98 -27.30
N ALA A 40 -25.00 17.49 -26.09
CA ALA A 40 -25.44 16.16 -25.67
C ALA A 40 -25.92 16.27 -24.21
N SER A 41 -27.14 15.83 -23.99
CA SER A 41 -28.05 16.09 -22.87
C SER A 41 -27.69 15.35 -21.59
N PHE A 42 -27.68 16.06 -20.46
CA PHE A 42 -27.98 15.50 -19.13
C PHE A 42 -29.42 15.87 -18.77
N GLU A 43 -30.32 14.89 -18.71
CA GLU A 43 -31.65 15.07 -18.15
C GLU A 43 -31.55 15.28 -16.63
N THR A 44 -31.83 16.50 -16.18
CA THR A 44 -32.03 16.84 -14.77
C THR A 44 -33.39 16.36 -14.29
N ILE A 45 -33.42 15.39 -13.38
CA ILE A 45 -34.62 15.04 -12.60
C ILE A 45 -34.93 16.20 -11.65
N ASN A 46 -36.07 16.86 -11.90
CA ASN A 46 -36.62 17.94 -11.08
C ASN A 46 -37.35 17.34 -9.88
N THR A 47 -36.81 17.48 -8.67
CA THR A 47 -37.56 17.28 -7.42
C THR A 47 -37.62 18.60 -6.63
N LYS A 48 -38.81 19.20 -6.55
CA LYS A 48 -39.07 20.35 -5.66
C LYS A 48 -39.03 19.87 -4.20
N PRO A 49 -38.40 20.60 -3.26
CA PRO A 49 -38.45 20.20 -1.85
C PRO A 49 -39.78 20.65 -1.23
N SER A 50 -40.48 19.71 -0.61
CA SER A 50 -41.66 19.95 0.22
C SER A 50 -41.26 20.68 1.51
N LYS A 51 -41.82 21.87 1.73
CA LYS A 51 -41.74 22.59 3.00
C LYS A 51 -42.54 21.82 4.06
N ASN A 52 -41.83 21.19 5.00
CA ASN A 52 -42.24 21.00 6.39
C ASN A 52 -41.05 20.39 7.16
N ILE A 53 -40.24 21.26 7.78
CA ILE A 53 -39.08 20.86 8.60
C ILE A 53 -39.38 21.25 10.05
N THR A 54 -39.69 20.25 10.85
CA THR A 54 -39.65 20.32 12.33
C THR A 54 -38.19 20.23 12.79
N LYS A 55 -37.87 21.02 13.83
CA LYS A 55 -36.54 21.27 14.42
C LYS A 55 -35.71 20.01 14.72
N THR A 56 -34.82 19.62 13.80
CA THR A 56 -33.68 18.69 14.01
C THR A 56 -32.47 19.08 13.15
N ASN A 57 -32.20 20.39 13.02
CA ASN A 57 -31.41 20.96 11.92
C ASN A 57 -29.87 20.88 12.03
N GLY A 58 -29.28 20.28 13.06
CA GLY A 58 -27.82 20.27 13.22
C GLY A 58 -27.10 19.10 12.51
N ILE A 59 -27.67 17.90 12.65
CA ILE A 59 -27.08 16.64 12.16
C ILE A 59 -27.18 16.59 10.62
N THR A 60 -28.32 16.99 10.07
CA THR A 60 -28.57 16.90 8.62
C THR A 60 -27.77 17.91 7.81
N ALA A 61 -27.58 19.14 8.31
CA ALA A 61 -26.86 20.19 7.57
C ALA A 61 -25.34 19.91 7.48
N THR A 62 -24.76 19.28 8.51
CA THR A 62 -23.35 18.86 8.49
C THR A 62 -23.16 17.70 7.53
N VAL A 63 -24.05 16.70 7.57
CA VAL A 63 -24.08 15.59 6.62
C VAL A 63 -24.33 16.08 5.18
N GLU A 64 -25.19 17.07 4.96
CA GLU A 64 -25.42 17.68 3.64
C GLU A 64 -24.19 18.46 3.15
N ALA A 65 -23.53 19.26 4.01
CA ALA A 65 -22.30 19.96 3.64
C ALA A 65 -21.14 19.00 3.35
N LEU A 66 -21.03 17.90 4.10
CA LEU A 66 -20.04 16.85 3.89
C LEU A 66 -20.36 16.00 2.65
N SER A 67 -21.64 15.73 2.40
CA SER A 67 -22.10 15.09 1.15
C SER A 67 -21.86 15.99 -0.05
N ALA A 68 -22.04 17.31 0.09
CA ALA A 68 -21.70 18.30 -0.91
C ALA A 68 -20.18 18.41 -1.12
N LEU A 69 -19.33 18.14 -0.12
CA LEU A 69 -17.88 18.03 -0.28
C LEU A 69 -17.44 16.78 -1.06
N ILE A 70 -18.16 15.65 -0.88
CA ILE A 70 -18.00 14.44 -1.70
C ILE A 70 -18.55 14.66 -3.12
N ALA A 71 -19.68 15.36 -3.24
CA ALA A 71 -20.40 15.57 -4.51
C ALA A 71 -19.90 16.78 -5.30
N SER A 72 -19.17 17.70 -4.66
CA SER A 72 -18.52 18.83 -5.33
C SER A 72 -17.60 18.27 -6.42
N GLY A 73 -17.68 18.86 -7.60
CA GLY A 73 -17.05 18.35 -8.83
C GLY A 73 -15.54 18.17 -8.73
N ASN A 74 -14.92 17.76 -9.84
CA ASN A 74 -13.51 17.38 -9.92
C ASN A 74 -12.62 18.30 -9.04
N PRO A 75 -11.99 17.77 -7.96
CA PRO A 75 -11.27 18.56 -6.96
C PRO A 75 -10.11 19.35 -7.52
N LEU A 76 -9.68 18.99 -8.74
CA LEU A 76 -8.69 19.73 -9.49
C LEU A 76 -9.17 21.14 -9.87
N PHE A 77 -10.47 21.41 -9.93
CA PHE A 77 -11.00 22.73 -10.30
C PHE A 77 -11.54 23.46 -9.07
N LYS A 78 -10.72 24.32 -8.47
CA LYS A 78 -11.15 25.27 -7.43
C LYS A 78 -10.99 26.70 -7.94
N ASN A 79 -12.06 27.50 -7.85
CA ASN A 79 -12.07 28.92 -8.23
C ASN A 79 -11.59 29.19 -9.68
N GLY A 80 -11.84 28.26 -10.61
CA GLY A 80 -11.43 28.40 -12.02
C GLY A 80 -9.97 28.06 -12.32
N ALA A 81 -9.17 27.66 -11.31
CA ALA A 81 -7.80 27.20 -11.50
C ALA A 81 -7.71 25.66 -11.41
N LEU A 82 -6.89 25.06 -12.29
CA LEU A 82 -6.54 23.65 -12.24
C LEU A 82 -5.45 23.45 -11.16
N TRP A 83 -5.69 22.55 -10.22
CA TRP A 83 -4.72 22.13 -9.22
C TRP A 83 -3.55 21.44 -9.91
N THR A 84 -2.35 21.93 -9.61
CA THR A 84 -1.10 21.35 -10.08
C THR A 84 -0.43 20.60 -8.93
N PRO A 85 0.01 19.36 -9.13
CA PRO A 85 0.81 18.64 -8.15
C PRO A 85 1.99 19.46 -7.68
N HIS A 86 2.15 19.52 -6.36
CA HIS A 86 3.37 20.02 -5.75
C HIS A 86 4.53 19.09 -6.16
N ARG A 87 5.60 19.68 -6.70
CA ARG A 87 6.80 18.94 -7.12
C ARG A 87 8.01 19.55 -6.42
N PRO A 88 8.50 18.92 -5.33
CA PRO A 88 9.68 19.38 -4.60
C PRO A 88 10.88 19.56 -5.51
N ILE A 89 11.72 20.54 -5.18
CA ILE A 89 13.11 20.58 -5.69
C ILE A 89 13.83 19.37 -5.10
N ARG A 90 14.51 18.61 -5.97
CA ARG A 90 15.22 17.40 -5.56
C ARG A 90 16.67 17.73 -5.24
N PRO A 91 17.24 17.16 -4.17
CA PRO A 91 18.67 17.24 -3.96
C PRO A 91 19.42 16.49 -5.08
N GLU A 92 20.69 16.84 -5.29
CA GLU A 92 21.58 15.99 -6.08
C GLU A 92 21.70 14.60 -5.45
N LYS A 93 21.72 13.59 -6.31
CA LYS A 93 21.81 12.19 -5.91
C LYS A 93 23.23 11.86 -5.47
N SER A 94 23.38 11.39 -4.24
CA SER A 94 24.67 10.99 -3.68
C SER A 94 25.19 9.67 -4.26
N GLU A 95 24.30 8.80 -4.72
CA GLU A 95 24.58 7.45 -5.26
C GLU A 95 23.95 7.27 -6.66
N GLY A 96 23.99 8.32 -7.48
CA GLY A 96 23.45 8.31 -8.84
C GLY A 96 24.32 7.53 -9.85
N GLY A 97 23.77 7.31 -11.06
CA GLY A 97 24.51 6.76 -12.19
C GLY A 97 24.68 5.24 -12.24
N ILE A 98 24.07 4.51 -11.31
CA ILE A 98 24.04 3.04 -11.33
C ILE A 98 22.97 2.57 -12.33
N PRO A 99 23.29 1.70 -13.31
CA PRO A 99 22.30 1.20 -14.25
C PRO A 99 21.50 0.03 -13.67
N PHE A 100 20.24 -0.10 -14.09
CA PHE A 100 19.45 -1.31 -13.86
C PHE A 100 20.03 -2.48 -14.65
N GLN A 101 20.30 -3.59 -13.97
CA GLN A 101 20.84 -4.80 -14.58
C GLN A 101 20.06 -6.02 -14.11
N ILE A 102 19.38 -6.70 -15.04
CA ILE A 102 18.68 -7.93 -14.69
C ILE A 102 19.66 -9.11 -14.63
N LYS A 103 19.58 -9.91 -13.56
CA LYS A 103 20.29 -11.19 -13.44
C LYS A 103 19.28 -12.32 -13.48
N THR A 104 19.24 -13.05 -14.59
CA THR A 104 18.32 -14.16 -14.79
C THR A 104 18.79 -15.06 -15.94
N SER A 105 18.47 -16.35 -15.86
CA SER A 105 18.66 -17.30 -16.96
C SER A 105 17.55 -17.22 -18.02
N PHE A 106 16.45 -16.53 -17.72
CA PHE A 106 15.33 -16.42 -18.64
C PHE A 106 15.63 -15.47 -19.80
N GLN A 107 15.15 -15.83 -20.99
CA GLN A 107 15.08 -14.95 -22.15
C GLN A 107 13.61 -14.64 -22.48
N PRO A 108 13.30 -13.44 -23.03
CA PRO A 108 11.94 -13.13 -23.45
C PRO A 108 11.42 -14.15 -24.47
N ALA A 109 10.27 -14.74 -24.20
CA ALA A 109 9.66 -15.80 -25.01
C ALA A 109 8.17 -15.54 -25.25
N GLY A 110 7.59 -16.24 -26.25
CA GLY A 110 6.18 -16.05 -26.61
C GLY A 110 5.89 -14.62 -27.07
N ASP A 111 4.85 -14.00 -26.52
CA ASP A 111 4.47 -12.62 -26.83
C ASP A 111 5.37 -11.56 -26.14
N GLN A 112 6.19 -11.95 -25.16
CA GLN A 112 6.98 -11.02 -24.35
C GLN A 112 7.88 -10.08 -25.19
N PRO A 113 8.63 -10.53 -26.21
CA PRO A 113 9.49 -9.63 -27.00
C PRO A 113 8.70 -8.49 -27.66
N ILE A 114 7.54 -8.82 -28.24
CA ILE A 114 6.65 -7.86 -28.92
C ILE A 114 6.00 -6.94 -27.88
N ALA A 115 5.57 -7.49 -26.75
CA ALA A 115 4.97 -6.71 -25.68
C ALA A 115 5.94 -5.69 -25.07
N ILE A 116 7.16 -6.14 -24.74
CA ILE A 116 8.24 -5.28 -24.24
C ILE A 116 8.56 -4.18 -25.26
N LYS A 117 8.70 -4.53 -26.55
CA LYS A 117 9.00 -3.54 -27.59
C LYS A 117 7.91 -2.47 -27.69
N SER A 118 6.65 -2.90 -27.77
CA SER A 118 5.50 -2.01 -27.93
C SER A 118 5.35 -1.06 -26.75
N LEU A 119 5.46 -1.59 -25.52
CA LEU A 119 5.34 -0.77 -24.30
C LEU A 119 6.49 0.23 -24.14
N VAL A 120 7.72 -0.18 -24.48
CA VAL A 120 8.88 0.73 -24.48
C VAL A 120 8.73 1.82 -25.53
N GLU A 121 8.21 1.50 -26.72
CA GLU A 121 7.91 2.51 -27.74
C GLU A 121 6.82 3.48 -27.30
N GLY A 122 5.72 3.01 -26.69
CA GLY A 122 4.69 3.89 -26.13
C GLY A 122 5.23 4.80 -25.02
N ILE A 123 6.15 4.27 -24.18
CA ILE A 123 6.85 5.10 -23.18
C ILE A 123 7.63 6.22 -23.88
N LYS A 124 8.40 5.91 -24.94
CA LYS A 124 9.19 6.90 -25.71
C LYS A 124 8.31 7.94 -26.42
N ARG A 125 7.09 7.57 -26.81
CA ARG A 125 6.08 8.48 -27.38
C ARG A 125 5.37 9.34 -26.34
N ASN A 126 5.77 9.26 -25.06
CA ASN A 126 5.12 9.95 -23.95
C ASN A 126 3.64 9.57 -23.75
N GLU A 127 3.25 8.33 -24.10
CA GLU A 127 1.92 7.83 -23.78
C GLU A 127 1.76 7.75 -22.25
N ARG A 128 0.73 8.45 -21.73
CA ARG A 128 0.53 8.60 -20.28
C ARG A 128 0.06 7.29 -19.63
N THR A 129 -0.84 6.57 -20.29
CA THR A 129 -1.38 5.29 -19.82
C THR A 129 -1.27 4.27 -20.92
N GLN A 130 -0.70 3.11 -20.60
CA GLN A 130 -0.67 1.93 -21.47
C GLN A 130 -1.23 0.74 -20.71
N VAL A 131 -1.75 -0.25 -21.42
CA VAL A 131 -2.33 -1.46 -20.85
C VAL A 131 -1.57 -2.68 -21.36
N LEU A 132 -1.06 -3.49 -20.44
CA LEU A 132 -0.57 -4.84 -20.70
C LEU A 132 -1.68 -5.83 -20.34
N LEU A 133 -2.36 -6.35 -21.37
CA LEU A 133 -3.31 -7.44 -21.24
C LEU A 133 -2.54 -8.76 -21.20
N GLY A 134 -2.08 -9.12 -20.00
CA GLY A 134 -1.24 -10.29 -19.75
C GLY A 134 -1.99 -11.39 -19.02
N VAL A 135 -2.01 -12.62 -19.55
CA VAL A 135 -2.68 -13.75 -18.88
C VAL A 135 -1.84 -14.32 -17.74
N THR A 136 -2.47 -15.01 -16.80
CA THR A 136 -1.77 -15.73 -15.72
C THR A 136 -0.77 -16.74 -16.29
N GLY A 137 0.44 -16.75 -15.73
CA GLY A 137 1.53 -17.63 -16.18
C GLY A 137 2.27 -17.15 -17.43
N SER A 138 1.93 -15.99 -18.00
CA SER A 138 2.64 -15.45 -19.17
C SER A 138 3.96 -14.72 -18.84
N GLY A 139 4.33 -14.56 -17.56
CA GLY A 139 5.53 -13.84 -17.14
C GLY A 139 5.40 -12.31 -17.20
N LYS A 140 4.28 -11.77 -16.68
CA LYS A 140 4.01 -10.32 -16.62
C LYS A 140 5.09 -9.57 -15.83
N THR A 141 5.53 -10.14 -14.71
CA THR A 141 6.56 -9.54 -13.83
C THR A 141 7.91 -9.45 -14.52
N TYR A 142 8.33 -10.51 -15.22
CA TYR A 142 9.53 -10.50 -16.07
C TYR A 142 9.45 -9.45 -17.20
N THR A 143 8.27 -9.27 -17.79
CA THR A 143 8.02 -8.24 -18.81
C THR A 143 8.19 -6.84 -18.24
N MET A 144 7.64 -6.58 -17.06
CA MET A 144 7.83 -5.32 -16.33
C MET A 144 9.31 -5.06 -16.01
N ALA A 145 10.02 -6.07 -15.49
CA ALA A 145 11.46 -5.98 -15.23
C ALA A 145 12.26 -5.62 -16.48
N LYS A 146 11.97 -6.24 -17.63
CA LYS A 146 12.62 -5.91 -18.90
C LYS A 146 12.30 -4.51 -19.42
N ILE A 147 11.11 -3.97 -19.14
CA ILE A 147 10.77 -2.58 -19.47
C ILE A 147 11.60 -1.62 -18.61
N ILE A 148 11.74 -1.89 -17.32
CA ILE A 148 12.58 -1.10 -16.39
C ILE A 148 14.04 -1.12 -16.86
N GLU A 149 14.60 -2.30 -17.14
CA GLU A 149 15.96 -2.45 -17.67
C GLU A 149 16.15 -1.70 -19.01
N LYS A 150 15.19 -1.76 -19.94
CA LYS A 150 15.34 -1.07 -21.23
C LYS A 150 15.19 0.44 -21.15
N THR A 151 14.41 0.93 -20.19
CA THR A 151 14.12 2.37 -20.05
C THR A 151 15.09 3.06 -19.11
N GLN A 152 15.74 2.31 -18.20
CA GLN A 152 16.64 2.82 -17.17
C GLN A 152 15.98 3.90 -16.30
N ARG A 153 14.69 3.73 -15.99
CA ARG A 153 13.87 4.67 -15.21
C ARG A 153 13.49 4.06 -13.86
N PRO A 154 13.51 4.84 -12.76
CA PRO A 154 12.97 4.41 -11.47
C PRO A 154 11.52 3.94 -11.63
N ALA A 155 11.11 2.94 -10.84
CA ALA A 155 9.78 2.35 -10.95
C ALA A 155 9.06 2.28 -9.60
N LEU A 156 7.76 2.55 -9.61
CA LEU A 156 6.83 2.22 -8.53
C LEU A 156 5.87 1.14 -9.04
N ILE A 157 5.77 0.02 -8.32
CA ILE A 157 4.89 -1.08 -8.65
C ILE A 157 3.82 -1.19 -7.56
N LEU A 158 2.57 -0.91 -7.91
CA LEU A 158 1.43 -1.00 -6.99
C LEU A 158 0.82 -2.39 -7.05
N ALA A 159 0.63 -3.00 -5.89
CA ALA A 159 -0.10 -4.24 -5.69
C ALA A 159 -1.36 -4.01 -4.83
N PRO A 160 -2.45 -4.77 -5.07
CA PRO A 160 -3.72 -4.59 -4.36
C PRO A 160 -3.70 -5.10 -2.91
N ASN A 161 -2.77 -5.98 -2.56
CA ASN A 161 -2.64 -6.56 -1.22
C ASN A 161 -1.16 -6.78 -0.86
N LYS A 162 -0.90 -7.01 0.43
CA LYS A 162 0.46 -7.18 0.96
C LYS A 162 1.09 -8.50 0.47
N THR A 163 0.35 -9.60 0.39
CA THR A 163 0.82 -10.90 -0.11
C THR A 163 1.44 -10.82 -1.52
N LEU A 164 0.71 -10.22 -2.47
CA LEU A 164 1.21 -10.02 -3.84
C LEU A 164 2.35 -9.00 -3.86
N ALA A 165 2.33 -7.98 -3.00
CA ALA A 165 3.45 -7.05 -2.87
C ALA A 165 4.73 -7.76 -2.40
N ALA A 166 4.64 -8.66 -1.43
CA ALA A 166 5.76 -9.46 -0.95
C ALA A 166 6.30 -10.40 -2.03
N GLN A 167 5.41 -11.08 -2.76
CA GLN A 167 5.79 -11.93 -3.89
C GLN A 167 6.56 -11.12 -4.95
N LEU A 168 6.02 -9.97 -5.35
CA LEU A 168 6.67 -9.07 -6.30
C LEU A 168 8.02 -8.58 -5.76
N TYR A 169 8.11 -8.21 -4.48
CA TYR A 169 9.36 -7.79 -3.86
C TYR A 169 10.44 -8.89 -3.96
N GLY A 170 10.10 -10.14 -3.63
CA GLY A 170 11.02 -11.29 -3.78
C GLY A 170 11.44 -11.54 -5.24
N GLU A 171 10.47 -11.52 -6.17
CA GLU A 171 10.76 -11.68 -7.61
C GLU A 171 11.69 -10.56 -8.13
N PHE A 172 11.42 -9.30 -7.78
CA PHE A 172 12.23 -8.17 -8.22
C PHE A 172 13.60 -8.12 -7.55
N LYS A 173 13.76 -8.53 -6.29
CA LYS A 173 15.07 -8.71 -5.65
C LYS A 173 15.91 -9.76 -6.38
N ASN A 174 15.30 -10.87 -6.79
CA ASN A 174 15.98 -11.90 -7.58
C ASN A 174 16.36 -11.40 -8.98
N PHE A 175 15.48 -10.61 -9.63
CA PHE A 175 15.78 -10.02 -10.92
C PHE A 175 16.87 -8.95 -10.85
N PHE A 176 16.89 -8.11 -9.82
CA PHE A 176 17.80 -6.97 -9.67
C PHE A 176 18.59 -7.01 -8.35
N PRO A 177 19.43 -8.03 -8.13
CA PRO A 177 20.14 -8.21 -6.85
C PRO A 177 21.19 -7.13 -6.58
N ASN A 178 21.59 -6.38 -7.61
CA ASN A 178 22.57 -5.31 -7.53
C ASN A 178 21.95 -3.90 -7.47
N ASN A 179 20.62 -3.78 -7.55
CA ASN A 179 19.91 -2.49 -7.55
C ASN A 179 19.03 -2.32 -6.30
N ALA A 180 18.57 -1.08 -6.06
CA ALA A 180 17.73 -0.76 -4.91
C ALA A 180 16.27 -1.19 -5.14
N VAL A 181 15.97 -2.44 -4.85
CA VAL A 181 14.59 -2.95 -4.75
C VAL A 181 14.09 -2.75 -3.33
N GLU A 182 13.03 -1.98 -3.15
CA GLU A 182 12.54 -1.50 -1.86
C GLU A 182 11.06 -1.85 -1.66
N TYR A 183 10.63 -1.91 -0.40
CA TYR A 183 9.29 -2.34 0.00
C TYR A 183 8.56 -1.24 0.78
N PHE A 184 7.35 -0.88 0.33
CA PHE A 184 6.57 0.21 0.92
C PHE A 184 5.09 -0.18 1.12
N VAL A 185 4.81 -0.85 2.24
CA VAL A 185 3.44 -1.22 2.65
C VAL A 185 3.10 -0.61 4.01
N SER A 186 1.88 -0.84 4.49
CA SER A 186 1.50 -0.43 5.85
C SER A 186 2.39 -1.14 6.87
N TYR A 187 3.05 -0.36 7.73
CA TYR A 187 3.89 -0.86 8.82
C TYR A 187 3.08 -1.33 10.02
N TYR A 188 1.75 -1.37 9.93
CA TYR A 188 0.93 -1.94 10.98
C TYR A 188 0.70 -3.44 10.76
N ASP A 189 1.00 -4.24 11.79
CA ASP A 189 0.59 -5.66 11.88
C ASP A 189 -0.88 -5.76 12.28
N TYR A 190 -1.29 -4.90 13.21
CA TYR A 190 -2.69 -4.71 13.58
C TYR A 190 -3.00 -3.22 13.57
N TYR A 191 -4.14 -2.86 12.98
CA TYR A 191 -4.59 -1.47 12.94
C TYR A 191 -6.11 -1.39 13.08
N GLN A 192 -6.54 -0.91 14.23
CA GLN A 192 -7.89 -0.47 14.47
C GLN A 192 -7.94 1.07 14.36
N PRO A 193 -8.64 1.61 13.34
CA PRO A 193 -8.78 3.04 13.22
C PRO A 193 -9.69 3.60 14.32
N GLU A 194 -9.41 4.84 14.72
CA GLU A 194 -10.34 5.62 15.54
C GLU A 194 -11.70 5.75 14.83
N ALA A 195 -12.80 5.44 15.51
CA ALA A 195 -14.14 5.53 14.93
C ALA A 195 -15.20 5.84 15.99
N TYR A 196 -16.35 6.32 15.53
CA TYR A 196 -17.53 6.51 16.38
C TYR A 196 -18.77 5.93 15.70
N VAL A 197 -19.47 5.06 16.40
CA VAL A 197 -20.69 4.41 15.91
C VAL A 197 -21.89 5.06 16.60
N ALA A 198 -22.49 6.04 15.93
CA ALA A 198 -23.58 6.85 16.48
C ALA A 198 -24.80 6.03 16.93
N ARG A 199 -25.11 4.92 16.24
CA ARG A 199 -26.26 4.06 16.58
C ARG A 199 -26.14 3.40 17.96
N SER A 200 -24.92 3.07 18.38
CA SER A 200 -24.64 2.40 19.65
C SER A 200 -23.92 3.31 20.65
N ASP A 201 -23.76 4.61 20.32
CA ASP A 201 -22.97 5.59 21.06
C ASP A 201 -21.58 5.05 21.48
N THR A 202 -20.95 4.27 20.60
CA THR A 202 -19.69 3.59 20.91
C THR A 202 -18.53 4.33 20.26
N TYR A 203 -17.62 4.83 21.10
CA TYR A 203 -16.32 5.33 20.65
C TYR A 203 -15.31 4.19 20.64
N ILE A 204 -14.63 4.03 19.51
CA ILE A 204 -13.62 3.01 19.27
C ILE A 204 -12.27 3.72 19.23
N GLU A 205 -11.42 3.42 20.21
CA GLU A 205 -10.08 3.98 20.27
C GLU A 205 -9.18 3.42 19.18
N LYS A 206 -8.19 4.22 18.80
CA LYS A 206 -7.11 3.80 17.92
C LYS A 206 -6.25 2.80 18.67
N GLU A 207 -6.10 1.61 18.12
CA GLU A 207 -5.19 0.59 18.61
C GLU A 207 -4.34 0.12 17.43
N SER A 208 -3.03 0.05 17.61
CA SER A 208 -2.14 -0.34 16.53
C SER A 208 -0.85 -0.97 17.04
N SER A 209 -0.42 -2.03 16.37
CA SER A 209 0.91 -2.62 16.54
C SER A 209 1.77 -2.29 15.32
N ILE A 210 2.96 -1.77 15.54
CA ILE A 210 3.92 -1.39 14.49
C ILE A 210 4.90 -2.54 14.28
N ASN A 211 5.07 -2.92 13.03
CA ASN A 211 6.12 -3.79 12.55
C ASN A 211 7.37 -2.94 12.26
N GLU A 212 8.37 -3.06 13.14
CA GLU A 212 9.63 -2.32 13.04
C GLU A 212 10.39 -2.64 11.74
N GLN A 213 10.28 -3.86 11.21
CA GLN A 213 10.95 -4.26 9.98
C GLN A 213 10.32 -3.59 8.75
N ILE A 214 8.99 -3.55 8.66
CA ILE A 214 8.30 -2.84 7.57
C ILE A 214 8.56 -1.34 7.68
N ASP A 215 8.55 -0.77 8.89
CA ASP A 215 8.89 0.63 9.10
C ASP A 215 10.31 0.96 8.58
N ARG A 216 11.30 0.12 8.89
CA ARG A 216 12.66 0.23 8.34
C ARG A 216 12.65 0.21 6.82
N MET A 217 11.94 -0.73 6.20
CA MET A 217 11.86 -0.84 4.74
C MET A 217 11.22 0.39 4.10
N ARG A 218 10.24 1.02 4.77
CA ARG A 218 9.68 2.30 4.29
C ARG A 218 10.69 3.43 4.34
N HIS A 219 11.48 3.51 5.42
CA HIS A 219 12.58 4.47 5.54
C HIS A 219 13.62 4.25 4.43
N ALA A 220 14.01 2.99 4.19
CA ALA A 220 14.90 2.61 3.10
C ALA A 220 14.35 3.04 1.72
N ALA A 221 13.07 2.78 1.45
CA ALA A 221 12.40 3.19 0.21
C ALA A 221 12.45 4.71 -0.02
N THR A 222 12.08 5.51 0.99
CA THR A 222 12.10 6.98 0.87
C THR A 222 13.50 7.55 0.70
N ARG A 223 14.50 6.94 1.37
CA ARG A 223 15.91 7.31 1.23
C ARG A 223 16.43 6.96 -0.16
N ALA A 224 16.22 5.73 -0.62
CA ALA A 224 16.72 5.23 -1.90
C ALA A 224 16.27 6.14 -3.05
N VAL A 225 14.99 6.57 -3.07
CA VAL A 225 14.48 7.47 -4.12
C VAL A 225 15.17 8.83 -4.15
N LEU A 226 15.65 9.32 -3.00
CA LEU A 226 16.34 10.61 -2.89
C LEU A 226 17.84 10.49 -3.23
N GLU A 227 18.46 9.33 -3.00
CA GLU A 227 19.91 9.15 -3.15
C GLU A 227 20.32 8.45 -4.44
N ARG A 228 19.45 7.62 -5.04
CA ARG A 228 19.79 6.69 -6.13
C ARG A 228 18.89 6.84 -7.35
N ASP A 229 19.39 6.44 -8.51
CA ASP A 229 18.63 6.37 -9.78
C ASP A 229 18.00 4.99 -10.02
N ASP A 230 18.62 3.93 -9.51
CA ASP A 230 18.26 2.54 -9.79
C ASP A 230 17.27 1.98 -8.76
N VAL A 231 16.17 2.70 -8.53
CA VAL A 231 15.19 2.36 -7.49
C VAL A 231 13.92 1.74 -8.05
N ILE A 232 13.53 0.58 -7.52
CA ILE A 232 12.24 -0.07 -7.75
C ILE A 232 11.54 -0.17 -6.40
N ILE A 233 10.42 0.53 -6.23
CA ILE A 233 9.59 0.39 -5.03
C ILE A 233 8.40 -0.51 -5.34
N ILE A 234 8.23 -1.57 -4.55
CA ILE A 234 6.99 -2.35 -4.51
C ILE A 234 6.13 -1.80 -3.38
N ALA A 235 4.91 -1.36 -3.70
CA ALA A 235 4.05 -0.69 -2.74
C ALA A 235 2.61 -1.22 -2.76
N SER A 236 1.94 -1.14 -1.61
CA SER A 236 0.49 -1.24 -1.54
C SER A 236 -0.15 0.14 -1.74
N VAL A 237 -1.48 0.25 -1.57
CA VAL A 237 -2.17 1.54 -1.46
C VAL A 237 -1.63 2.44 -0.35
N SER A 238 -0.72 1.98 0.52
CA SER A 238 -0.02 2.86 1.44
C SER A 238 0.73 4.01 0.74
N CYS A 239 1.10 3.88 -0.55
CA CYS A 239 1.78 4.94 -1.30
C CYS A 239 0.92 6.20 -1.54
N ILE A 240 -0.41 6.10 -1.43
CA ILE A 240 -1.34 7.24 -1.55
C ILE A 240 -1.75 7.85 -0.20
N TYR A 241 -1.24 7.31 0.91
CA TYR A 241 -1.46 7.89 2.25
C TYR A 241 -0.41 8.95 2.57
N GLY A 242 -0.79 9.84 3.49
CA GLY A 242 0.09 10.89 3.99
C GLY A 242 1.41 10.34 4.53
N ILE A 243 2.50 11.03 4.24
CA ILE A 243 3.82 10.91 4.86
C ILE A 243 4.39 12.33 5.03
N GLY A 244 5.57 12.47 5.65
CA GLY A 244 6.26 13.76 5.71
C GLY A 244 6.48 14.37 4.33
N SER A 245 6.57 15.70 4.27
CA SER A 245 6.95 16.37 3.02
C SER A 245 8.41 16.08 2.67
N VAL A 246 8.72 16.05 1.38
CA VAL A 246 10.10 15.85 0.91
C VAL A 246 11.01 16.97 1.41
N GLU A 247 10.53 18.21 1.42
CA GLU A 247 11.28 19.37 1.91
C GLU A 247 11.60 19.26 3.39
N THR A 248 10.62 18.90 4.23
CA THR A 248 10.88 18.72 5.66
C THR A 248 11.82 17.55 5.87
N TYR A 249 11.58 16.42 5.20
CA TYR A 249 12.41 15.22 5.32
C TYR A 249 13.86 15.45 4.88
N THR A 250 14.09 16.21 3.81
CA THR A 250 15.43 16.55 3.29
C THR A 250 16.11 17.66 4.08
N ALA A 251 15.39 18.70 4.49
CA ALA A 251 15.94 19.80 5.30
C ALA A 251 16.41 19.35 6.68
N MET A 252 15.84 18.24 7.17
CA MET A 252 16.20 17.61 8.43
C MET A 252 17.39 16.64 8.31
N THR A 253 17.93 16.44 7.10
CA THR A 253 19.16 15.67 6.92
C THR A 253 20.37 16.53 7.23
N PHE A 254 21.34 15.95 7.92
CA PHE A 254 22.66 16.54 8.04
C PHE A 254 23.71 15.52 7.62
N GLN A 255 24.71 16.01 6.90
CA GLN A 255 25.83 15.23 6.41
C GLN A 255 27.03 15.51 7.31
N MET A 256 27.80 14.47 7.59
CA MET A 256 29.06 14.56 8.31
C MET A 256 30.13 13.84 7.50
N GLN A 257 31.30 14.43 7.42
CA GLN A 257 32.45 13.89 6.72
C GLN A 257 33.65 13.83 7.66
N LYS A 258 34.58 12.92 7.35
CA LYS A 258 35.87 12.89 8.03
C LYS A 258 36.57 14.24 7.88
N GLY A 259 37.08 14.79 8.99
CA GLY A 259 37.71 16.11 9.06
C GLY A 259 36.76 17.27 9.38
N ASP A 260 35.45 17.03 9.48
CA ASP A 260 34.51 18.07 9.88
C ASP A 260 34.70 18.48 11.35
N LYS A 261 34.53 19.77 11.63
CA LYS A 261 34.44 20.28 13.00
C LYS A 261 33.05 20.06 13.58
N LEU A 262 32.97 19.41 14.73
CA LEU A 262 31.75 18.97 15.37
C LEU A 262 31.70 19.39 16.84
N ASP A 263 30.68 20.16 17.21
CA ASP A 263 30.29 20.33 18.61
C ASP A 263 29.42 19.14 19.03
N GLN A 264 29.97 18.31 19.93
CA GLN A 264 29.29 17.13 20.45
C GLN A 264 27.92 17.46 21.04
N GLN A 265 27.78 18.48 21.90
CA GLN A 265 26.51 18.78 22.56
C GLN A 265 25.44 19.21 21.56
N LYS A 266 25.86 19.98 20.55
CA LYS A 266 24.98 20.38 19.45
C LYS A 266 24.49 19.15 18.68
N LEU A 267 25.39 18.23 18.30
CA LEU A 267 24.99 17.00 17.60
C LEU A 267 23.98 16.18 18.40
N LEU A 268 24.17 16.02 19.71
CA LEU A 268 23.20 15.27 20.54
C LEU A 268 21.83 15.95 20.55
N THR A 269 21.80 17.27 20.62
CA THR A 269 20.55 18.06 20.57
C THR A 269 19.86 17.90 19.22
N ASP A 270 20.64 17.94 18.13
CA ASP A 270 20.14 17.76 16.77
C ASP A 270 19.58 16.34 16.58
N LEU A 271 20.26 15.30 17.07
CA LEU A 271 19.77 13.91 17.04
C LEU A 271 18.44 13.74 17.79
N VAL A 272 18.31 14.34 18.98
CA VAL A 272 17.05 14.33 19.74
C VAL A 272 15.94 15.06 18.97
N SER A 273 16.25 16.17 18.31
CA SER A 273 15.28 16.88 17.46
C SER A 273 14.80 16.04 16.28
N GLN A 274 15.66 15.13 15.79
CA GLN A 274 15.36 14.13 14.76
C GLN A 274 14.66 12.87 15.29
N GLN A 275 14.18 12.88 16.54
CA GLN A 275 13.51 11.77 17.24
C GLN A 275 14.41 10.56 17.50
N TYR A 276 15.74 10.72 17.52
CA TYR A 276 16.60 9.67 18.06
C TYR A 276 16.58 9.69 19.59
N GLN A 277 16.62 8.50 20.18
CA GLN A 277 16.64 8.34 21.64
C GLN A 277 18.06 8.07 22.13
N ARG A 278 18.48 8.71 23.22
CA ARG A 278 19.73 8.34 23.87
C ARG A 278 19.54 7.04 24.66
N GLN A 279 20.22 5.96 24.25
CA GLN A 279 20.18 4.67 24.95
C GLN A 279 21.59 4.12 25.14
N ASP A 280 22.15 4.29 26.34
CA ASP A 280 23.54 3.87 26.62
C ASP A 280 23.68 2.34 26.80
N ILE A 281 22.64 1.69 27.33
CA ILE A 281 22.61 0.26 27.65
C ILE A 281 22.00 -0.56 26.50
N ASN A 282 20.75 -0.26 26.13
CA ASN A 282 20.01 -0.98 25.11
C ASN A 282 20.16 -0.28 23.75
N PHE A 283 21.27 -0.51 23.06
CA PHE A 283 21.54 0.16 21.79
C PHE A 283 20.73 -0.49 20.65
N VAL A 284 19.65 0.18 20.24
CA VAL A 284 18.68 -0.30 19.23
C VAL A 284 18.49 0.71 18.11
N ARG A 285 17.82 0.30 17.03
CA ARG A 285 17.49 1.17 15.89
C ARG A 285 16.80 2.47 16.35
N GLY A 286 17.20 3.60 15.77
CA GLY A 286 16.67 4.91 16.15
C GLY A 286 17.22 5.46 17.47
N SER A 287 18.33 4.90 17.95
CA SER A 287 19.01 5.37 19.16
C SER A 287 20.46 5.80 18.90
N PHE A 288 21.01 6.57 19.84
CA PHE A 288 22.42 6.90 19.88
C PHE A 288 22.97 6.73 21.31
N ARG A 289 24.28 6.56 21.42
CA ARG A 289 25.01 6.54 22.71
C ARG A 289 26.35 7.24 22.60
N VAL A 290 26.85 7.71 23.73
CA VAL A 290 28.11 8.46 23.82
C VAL A 290 29.06 7.77 24.78
N ARG A 291 30.29 7.51 24.32
CA ARG A 291 31.37 6.89 25.09
C ARG A 291 32.64 7.72 24.94
N GLY A 292 32.83 8.69 25.84
CA GLY A 292 33.94 9.66 25.74
C GLY A 292 33.87 10.43 24.41
N ASP A 293 34.92 10.29 23.61
CA ASP A 293 35.07 10.98 22.32
C ASP A 293 34.42 10.21 21.16
N THR A 294 33.72 9.12 21.46
CA THR A 294 33.04 8.29 20.46
C THR A 294 31.53 8.42 20.58
N ILE A 295 30.88 8.71 19.46
CA ILE A 295 29.43 8.77 19.32
C ILE A 295 28.99 7.62 18.42
N GLU A 296 28.12 6.76 18.92
CA GLU A 296 27.55 5.67 18.14
C GLU A 296 26.08 5.96 17.84
N ILE A 297 25.69 5.81 16.58
CA ILE A 297 24.35 6.10 16.07
C ILE A 297 23.84 4.89 15.34
N PHE A 298 22.65 4.41 15.71
CA PHE A 298 21.96 3.35 15.00
C PHE A 298 20.86 3.99 14.13
N PRO A 299 21.11 4.19 12.82
CA PRO A 299 20.18 4.89 11.94
C PRO A 299 18.89 4.10 11.71
N ALA A 300 17.79 4.83 11.49
CA ALA A 300 16.45 4.25 11.32
C ALA A 300 16.30 3.29 10.11
N HIS A 301 17.17 3.41 9.11
CA HIS A 301 17.04 2.70 7.83
C HIS A 301 17.97 1.49 7.69
N LEU A 302 18.95 1.30 8.59
CA LEU A 302 19.83 0.12 8.58
C LEU A 302 19.26 -0.98 9.46
N GLU A 303 19.57 -2.22 9.10
CA GLU A 303 19.11 -3.43 9.78
C GLU A 303 20.07 -3.86 10.88
N ASP A 304 21.34 -4.06 10.52
CA ASP A 304 22.37 -4.72 11.32
C ASP A 304 23.65 -3.89 11.40
N ARG A 305 23.61 -2.64 10.96
CA ARG A 305 24.76 -1.74 10.92
C ARG A 305 24.48 -0.45 11.67
N ALA A 306 25.46 -0.03 12.45
CA ALA A 306 25.50 1.25 13.13
C ALA A 306 26.77 2.02 12.73
N TRP A 307 26.77 3.32 12.99
CA TRP A 307 27.91 4.18 12.70
C TRP A 307 28.58 4.59 14.01
N ARG A 308 29.90 4.46 14.05
CA ARG A 308 30.77 4.95 15.11
C ARG A 308 31.55 6.15 14.59
N ILE A 309 31.33 7.29 15.22
CA ILE A 309 31.99 8.56 14.92
C ILE A 309 33.00 8.79 16.04
N SER A 310 34.29 8.74 15.72
CA SER A 310 35.36 9.02 16.68
C SER A 310 35.87 10.44 16.48
N LEU A 311 35.94 11.19 17.58
CA LEU A 311 36.36 12.58 17.60
C LEU A 311 37.79 12.70 18.17
N PHE A 312 38.54 13.66 17.66
CA PHE A 312 39.77 14.15 18.26
C PHE A 312 39.58 15.64 18.58
N GLY A 313 39.27 15.94 19.85
CA GLY A 313 38.84 17.28 20.25
C GLY A 313 37.49 17.65 19.62
N ASP A 314 37.49 18.65 18.74
CA ASP A 314 36.32 19.11 17.98
C ASP A 314 36.29 18.59 16.53
N GLU A 315 37.14 17.65 16.12
CA GLU A 315 37.24 17.17 14.74
C GLU A 315 36.85 15.69 14.59
N ILE A 316 36.13 15.33 13.52
CA ILE A 316 35.81 13.94 13.18
C ILE A 316 37.05 13.24 12.60
N GLU A 317 37.67 12.35 13.39
CA GLU A 317 38.87 11.60 12.98
C GLU A 317 38.51 10.42 12.06
N THR A 318 37.49 9.64 12.44
CA THR A 318 37.03 8.48 11.68
C THR A 318 35.53 8.27 11.80
N ILE A 319 34.94 7.74 10.72
CA ILE A 319 33.57 7.25 10.69
C ILE A 319 33.64 5.78 10.30
N THR A 320 33.21 4.90 11.20
CA THR A 320 33.30 3.45 11.02
C THR A 320 31.90 2.85 11.02
N GLU A 321 31.60 2.02 10.03
CA GLU A 321 30.43 1.14 10.08
C GLU A 321 30.77 -0.14 10.85
N PHE A 322 29.91 -0.52 11.79
CA PHE A 322 30.10 -1.69 12.62
C PHE A 322 28.78 -2.41 12.93
N ASP A 323 28.89 -3.66 13.30
CA ASP A 323 27.77 -4.48 13.78
C ASP A 323 27.48 -4.12 15.26
N PRO A 324 26.28 -3.61 15.60
CA PRO A 324 25.94 -3.17 16.95
C PRO A 324 25.87 -4.32 17.97
N LEU A 325 25.72 -5.57 17.51
CA LEU A 325 25.65 -6.76 18.35
C LEU A 325 27.05 -7.30 18.68
N THR A 326 27.89 -7.50 17.67
CA THR A 326 29.25 -8.07 17.85
C THR A 326 30.33 -7.02 18.10
N GLY A 327 30.06 -5.76 17.77
CA GLY A 327 31.06 -4.69 17.78
C GLY A 327 32.05 -4.75 16.63
N GLN A 328 31.94 -5.72 15.72
CA GLN A 328 32.88 -5.94 14.64
C GLN A 328 32.79 -4.82 13.61
N LYS A 329 33.95 -4.22 13.31
CA LYS A 329 34.10 -3.24 12.24
C LYS A 329 33.85 -3.88 10.88
N THR A 330 33.03 -3.22 10.06
CA THR A 330 32.60 -3.68 8.73
C THR A 330 33.24 -2.84 7.62
N ALA A 331 33.24 -1.52 7.76
CA ALA A 331 33.77 -0.60 6.76
C ALA A 331 34.25 0.72 7.37
N ASP A 332 35.17 1.40 6.69
CA ASP A 332 35.51 2.81 6.92
C ASP A 332 34.74 3.69 5.95
N LEU A 333 34.03 4.69 6.47
CA LEU A 333 33.21 5.61 5.68
C LEU A 333 33.88 6.99 5.62
N GLN A 334 33.88 7.62 4.45
CA GLN A 334 34.35 9.00 4.29
C GLN A 334 33.31 10.02 4.74
N SER A 335 32.03 9.70 4.56
CA SER A 335 30.92 10.54 4.95
C SER A 335 29.69 9.71 5.26
N ILE A 336 28.82 10.23 6.12
CA ILE A 336 27.49 9.68 6.40
C ILE A 336 26.44 10.78 6.31
N LYS A 337 25.21 10.37 6.00
CA LYS A 337 24.05 11.25 5.96
C LYS A 337 22.98 10.73 6.92
N ILE A 338 22.65 11.54 7.91
CA ILE A 338 21.68 11.16 8.94
C ILE A 338 20.29 11.63 8.51
N TYR A 339 19.34 10.70 8.54
CA TYR A 339 17.92 10.96 8.30
C TYR A 339 17.14 10.93 9.61
N ALA A 340 16.02 11.65 9.64
CA ALA A 340 15.06 11.64 10.73
C ALA A 340 14.63 10.21 11.09
N ASN A 341 14.46 9.94 12.39
CA ASN A 341 13.98 8.66 12.91
C ASN A 341 12.46 8.46 12.72
N SER A 342 11.78 9.41 12.07
CA SER A 342 10.37 9.31 11.71
C SER A 342 10.08 10.11 10.44
N HIS A 343 9.13 9.67 9.62
CA HIS A 343 8.63 10.46 8.50
C HIS A 343 7.84 11.71 8.94
N TYR A 344 7.41 11.82 10.21
CA TYR A 344 6.54 12.90 10.68
C TYR A 344 7.24 13.94 11.56
N VAL A 345 8.57 13.97 11.58
CA VAL A 345 9.30 14.96 12.37
C VAL A 345 8.98 16.37 11.83
N THR A 346 8.52 17.24 12.74
CA THR A 346 8.14 18.62 12.41
C THR A 346 9.05 19.58 13.16
N PRO A 347 9.73 20.52 12.48
CA PRO A 347 10.56 21.53 13.14
C PRO A 347 9.77 22.36 14.16
N ARG A 348 10.41 22.73 15.27
CA ARG A 348 9.78 23.50 16.37
C ARG A 348 9.11 24.82 15.92
N PRO A 349 9.69 25.62 14.99
CA PRO A 349 9.01 26.82 14.47
C PRO A 349 7.68 26.50 13.78
N THR A 350 7.66 25.45 12.95
CA THR A 350 6.45 24.97 12.24
C THR A 350 5.41 24.48 13.24
N LEU A 351 5.83 23.73 14.26
CA LEU A 351 4.94 23.26 15.32
C LEU A 351 4.27 24.42 16.08
N ASN A 352 5.04 25.46 16.44
CA ASN A 352 4.50 26.64 17.12
C ASN A 352 3.46 27.39 16.27
N GLN A 353 3.66 27.43 14.95
CA GLN A 353 2.69 28.01 14.02
C GLN A 353 1.42 27.14 13.89
N ALA A 354 1.60 25.81 13.87
CA ALA A 354 0.50 24.85 13.83
C ALA A 354 -0.38 24.98 15.09
N ILE A 355 0.21 25.03 16.28
CA ILE A 355 -0.49 25.20 17.57
C ILE A 355 -1.41 26.43 17.55
N LYS A 356 -0.93 27.58 17.05
CA LYS A 356 -1.75 28.79 16.92
C LYS A 356 -2.94 28.58 15.98
N SER A 357 -2.71 27.89 14.88
CA SER A 357 -3.75 27.62 13.87
C SER A 357 -4.82 26.65 14.37
N ILE A 358 -4.40 25.61 15.10
CA ILE A 358 -5.30 24.66 15.76
C ILE A 358 -6.18 25.38 16.79
N LYS A 359 -5.59 26.25 17.63
CA LYS A 359 -6.35 27.06 18.61
C LYS A 359 -7.41 27.93 17.94
N MET A 360 -7.09 28.55 16.80
CA MET A 360 -8.05 29.38 16.05
C MET A 360 -9.23 28.55 15.49
N GLU A 361 -8.96 27.36 14.94
CA GLU A 361 -10.02 26.48 14.44
C GLU A 361 -10.88 25.92 15.57
N LEU A 362 -10.28 25.59 16.72
CA LEU A 362 -10.99 25.15 17.91
C LEU A 362 -12.03 26.19 18.35
N VAL A 363 -11.60 27.44 18.57
CA VAL A 363 -12.52 28.52 19.00
C VAL A 363 -13.68 28.67 18.03
N LYS A 364 -13.39 28.75 16.72
CA LYS A 364 -14.44 28.86 15.69
C LYS A 364 -15.41 27.67 15.74
N ARG A 365 -14.89 26.45 15.89
CA ARG A 365 -15.72 25.24 15.91
C ARG A 365 -16.58 25.14 17.17
N LEU A 366 -16.07 25.58 18.32
CA LEU A 366 -16.84 25.64 19.57
C LEU A 366 -17.99 26.64 19.46
N ASP A 367 -17.76 27.81 18.87
CA ASP A 367 -18.82 28.81 18.64
C ASP A 367 -19.93 28.24 17.74
N GLU A 368 -19.58 27.53 16.66
CA GLU A 368 -20.54 26.84 15.79
C GLU A 368 -21.37 25.78 16.53
N LEU A 369 -20.73 24.93 17.32
CA LEU A 369 -21.39 23.86 18.06
C LEU A 369 -22.30 24.40 19.17
N ASN A 370 -21.83 25.40 19.92
CA ASN A 370 -22.61 26.06 20.98
C ASN A 370 -23.83 26.78 20.41
N ALA A 371 -23.67 27.52 19.30
CA ALA A 371 -24.77 28.19 18.61
C ALA A 371 -25.81 27.18 18.07
N ALA A 372 -25.37 25.98 17.69
CA ALA A 372 -26.24 24.88 17.25
C ALA A 372 -26.87 24.08 18.41
N GLY A 373 -26.58 24.41 19.68
CA GLY A 373 -27.06 23.69 20.86
C GLY A 373 -26.40 22.33 21.10
N ARG A 374 -25.25 22.06 20.46
CA ARG A 374 -24.50 20.80 20.53
C ARG A 374 -23.43 20.84 21.63
N LEU A 375 -23.89 20.99 22.87
CA LEU A 375 -23.04 21.25 24.03
C LEU A 375 -22.13 20.07 24.38
N LEU A 376 -22.61 18.83 24.23
CA LEU A 376 -21.82 17.64 24.53
C LEU A 376 -20.63 17.50 23.57
N GLU A 377 -20.86 17.73 22.28
CA GLU A 377 -19.83 17.69 21.25
C GLU A 377 -18.83 18.84 21.41
N ALA A 378 -19.30 20.03 21.80
CA ALA A 378 -18.43 21.15 22.10
C ALA A 378 -17.50 20.84 23.28
N GLN A 379 -18.05 20.36 24.40
CA GLN A 379 -17.26 20.02 25.59
C GLN A 379 -16.25 18.91 25.30
N ARG A 380 -16.66 17.86 24.58
CA ARG A 380 -15.79 16.75 24.17
C ARG A 380 -14.63 17.23 23.30
N LEU A 381 -14.92 18.07 22.32
CA LEU A 381 -13.92 18.60 21.40
C LEU A 381 -12.92 19.50 22.12
N GLU A 382 -13.41 20.37 23.01
CA GLU A 382 -12.60 21.29 23.81
C GLU A 382 -11.61 20.53 24.69
N GLN A 383 -12.10 19.61 25.54
CA GLN A 383 -11.25 18.84 26.45
C GLN A 383 -10.12 18.12 25.72
N ARG A 384 -10.47 17.44 24.63
CA ARG A 384 -9.50 16.64 23.87
C ARG A 384 -8.48 17.51 23.14
N THR A 385 -8.93 18.57 22.47
CA THR A 385 -8.04 19.42 21.69
C THR A 385 -7.10 20.22 22.59
N ILE A 386 -7.55 20.67 23.76
CA ILE A 386 -6.70 21.34 24.76
C ILE A 386 -5.61 20.38 25.26
N PHE A 387 -5.98 19.14 25.62
CA PHE A 387 -5.00 18.13 26.04
C PHE A 387 -3.96 17.86 24.95
N ASP A 388 -4.39 17.69 23.70
CA ASP A 388 -3.47 17.51 22.56
C ASP A 388 -2.53 18.72 22.41
N LEU A 389 -3.03 19.95 22.56
CA LEU A 389 -2.23 21.18 22.48
C LEU A 389 -1.20 21.30 23.60
N GLU A 390 -1.56 20.93 24.84
CA GLU A 390 -0.63 20.90 25.98
C GLU A 390 0.51 19.91 25.75
N MET A 391 0.17 18.73 25.21
CA MET A 391 1.16 17.71 24.85
C MET A 391 2.10 18.18 23.73
N LEU A 392 1.56 18.84 22.69
CA LEU A 392 2.37 19.40 21.60
C LEU A 392 3.31 20.51 22.09
N GLU A 393 2.87 21.38 23.01
CA GLU A 393 3.71 22.46 23.57
C GLU A 393 4.85 21.93 24.45
N THR A 394 4.58 20.88 25.23
CA THR A 394 5.53 20.33 26.21
C THR A 394 6.49 19.31 25.60
N THR A 395 5.99 18.36 24.81
CA THR A 395 6.77 17.22 24.30
C THR A 395 7.09 17.30 22.81
N GLY A 396 6.42 18.19 22.07
CA GLY A 396 6.53 18.26 20.62
C GLY A 396 5.70 17.22 19.86
N SER A 397 4.94 16.37 20.58
CA SER A 397 4.12 15.31 20.00
C SER A 397 2.83 15.06 20.81
N CYS A 398 1.85 14.38 20.23
CA CYS A 398 0.64 13.94 20.94
C CYS A 398 0.10 12.63 20.33
N SER A 399 -0.79 11.94 21.04
CA SER A 399 -1.45 10.76 20.49
C SER A 399 -2.39 11.16 19.35
N GLY A 400 -2.23 10.54 18.18
CA GLY A 400 -3.02 10.89 17.00
C GLY A 400 -2.62 12.22 16.36
N ILE A 401 -1.35 12.65 16.50
CA ILE A 401 -0.80 13.87 15.91
C ILE A 401 -1.09 14.00 14.40
N GLU A 402 -1.26 12.88 13.69
CA GLU A 402 -1.61 12.86 12.27
C GLU A 402 -2.93 13.58 11.96
N ASN A 403 -3.85 13.71 12.93
CA ASN A 403 -5.10 14.46 12.75
C ASN A 403 -4.88 15.97 12.60
N TYR A 404 -3.69 16.47 12.93
CA TYR A 404 -3.26 17.86 12.75
C TYR A 404 -2.32 18.03 11.54
N SER A 405 -2.13 17.00 10.71
CA SER A 405 -1.12 16.98 9.63
C SER A 405 -1.22 18.14 8.65
N ARG A 406 -2.42 18.66 8.37
CA ARG A 406 -2.62 19.87 7.56
C ARG A 406 -1.79 21.05 8.08
N TYR A 407 -1.84 21.28 9.39
CA TYR A 407 -1.15 22.39 10.03
C TYR A 407 0.36 22.15 10.10
N LEU A 408 0.77 20.90 10.33
CA LEU A 408 2.17 20.51 10.41
C LEU A 408 2.87 20.61 9.04
N THR A 409 2.14 20.36 7.95
CA THR A 409 2.66 20.45 6.58
C THR A 409 2.53 21.84 5.96
N GLY A 410 1.71 22.73 6.55
CA GLY A 410 1.42 24.05 5.99
C GLY A 410 0.49 24.02 4.76
N ARG A 411 -0.14 22.88 4.45
CA ARG A 411 -1.11 22.73 3.37
C ARG A 411 -2.38 23.55 3.63
N LYS A 412 -3.02 24.05 2.56
CA LYS A 412 -4.30 24.75 2.68
C LYS A 412 -5.45 23.75 2.88
N PRO A 413 -6.60 24.18 3.44
CA PRO A 413 -7.78 23.32 3.59
C PRO A 413 -8.19 22.63 2.28
N GLY A 414 -8.31 21.31 2.34
CA GLY A 414 -8.66 20.46 1.21
C GLY A 414 -7.55 20.21 0.18
N GLU A 415 -6.33 20.74 0.34
CA GLU A 415 -5.18 20.29 -0.46
C GLU A 415 -4.81 18.85 -0.08
N PRO A 416 -4.27 18.06 -1.03
CA PRO A 416 -3.82 16.71 -0.71
C PRO A 416 -2.60 16.75 0.23
N PRO A 417 -2.49 15.78 1.16
CA PRO A 417 -1.30 15.64 1.98
C PRO A 417 -0.11 15.15 1.14
N PRO A 418 1.13 15.37 1.61
CA PRO A 418 2.30 14.78 0.97
C PRO A 418 2.24 13.26 0.98
N THR A 419 2.53 12.62 -0.15
CA THR A 419 2.52 11.16 -0.29
C THR A 419 3.80 10.67 -0.95
N LEU A 420 3.97 9.35 -1.12
CA LEU A 420 5.12 8.79 -1.82
C LEU A 420 5.24 9.33 -3.26
N PHE A 421 4.13 9.72 -3.89
CA PHE A 421 4.13 10.34 -5.23
C PHE A 421 4.88 11.69 -5.28
N GLU A 422 5.05 12.40 -4.17
CA GLU A 422 5.90 13.61 -4.14
C GLU A 422 7.40 13.25 -4.13
N TYR A 423 7.77 12.10 -3.55
CA TYR A 423 9.14 11.59 -3.53
C TYR A 423 9.55 11.07 -4.92
N ILE A 424 8.64 10.40 -5.62
CA ILE A 424 8.93 9.71 -6.89
C ILE A 424 9.22 10.71 -8.03
N PRO A 425 10.27 10.50 -8.83
CA PRO A 425 10.61 11.38 -9.96
C PRO A 425 9.53 11.47 -11.03
N SER A 426 9.43 12.64 -11.66
CA SER A 426 8.51 12.87 -12.78
C SER A 426 8.79 11.94 -13.96
N HIS A 427 10.04 11.51 -14.12
CA HIS A 427 10.46 10.53 -15.11
C HIS A 427 10.37 9.08 -14.57
N ALA A 428 9.79 8.79 -13.41
CA ALA A 428 9.57 7.41 -13.01
C ALA A 428 8.52 6.72 -13.90
N LEU A 429 8.43 5.40 -13.80
CA LEU A 429 7.35 4.59 -14.34
C LEU A 429 6.48 4.06 -13.21
N VAL A 430 5.18 4.05 -13.40
CA VAL A 430 4.25 3.38 -12.48
C VAL A 430 3.72 2.12 -13.15
N PHE A 431 3.84 0.99 -12.47
CA PHE A 431 3.16 -0.24 -12.84
C PHE A 431 2.02 -0.48 -11.86
N ILE A 432 0.84 -0.81 -12.36
CA ILE A 432 -0.30 -1.17 -11.52
C ILE A 432 -0.61 -2.64 -11.79
N ASP A 433 -0.15 -3.52 -10.90
CA ASP A 433 -0.45 -4.94 -11.01
C ASP A 433 -1.89 -5.22 -10.56
N GLU A 434 -2.48 -6.22 -11.20
CA GLU A 434 -3.91 -6.54 -11.12
C GLU A 434 -4.80 -5.28 -11.13
N SER A 435 -4.59 -4.43 -12.15
CA SER A 435 -5.14 -3.07 -12.24
C SER A 435 -6.65 -2.97 -12.04
N HIS A 436 -7.40 -3.96 -12.49
CA HIS A 436 -8.85 -4.08 -12.30
C HIS A 436 -9.29 -4.14 -10.83
N VAL A 437 -8.41 -4.51 -9.89
CA VAL A 437 -8.63 -4.42 -8.43
C VAL A 437 -7.99 -3.16 -7.87
N THR A 438 -6.73 -2.91 -8.21
CA THR A 438 -5.91 -1.85 -7.59
C THR A 438 -6.47 -0.46 -7.88
N ILE A 439 -6.96 -0.20 -9.10
CA ILE A 439 -7.50 1.11 -9.50
C ILE A 439 -8.80 1.44 -8.74
N PRO A 440 -9.82 0.54 -8.70
CA PRO A 440 -10.98 0.74 -7.83
C PRO A 440 -10.63 0.89 -6.35
N GLN A 441 -9.64 0.15 -5.86
CA GLN A 441 -9.18 0.24 -4.47
C GLN A 441 -8.63 1.63 -4.14
N ILE A 442 -7.78 2.21 -5.01
CA ILE A 442 -7.29 3.59 -4.89
C ILE A 442 -8.46 4.57 -4.74
N GLY A 443 -9.49 4.45 -5.58
CA GLY A 443 -10.69 5.29 -5.52
C GLY A 443 -11.56 5.05 -4.27
N GLY A 444 -11.49 3.85 -3.67
CA GLY A 444 -12.24 3.47 -2.47
C GLY A 444 -11.64 4.01 -1.17
N MET A 445 -10.31 4.11 -1.08
CA MET A 445 -9.60 4.49 0.16
C MET A 445 -10.08 5.83 0.72
N TYR A 446 -10.16 6.87 -0.11
CA TYR A 446 -10.63 8.20 0.31
C TYR A 446 -12.07 8.18 0.84
N ARG A 447 -12.98 7.47 0.16
CA ARG A 447 -14.41 7.45 0.53
C ARG A 447 -14.63 6.81 1.90
N GLY A 448 -13.90 5.72 2.19
CA GLY A 448 -13.94 5.07 3.49
C GLY A 448 -13.39 5.96 4.60
N ASP A 449 -12.20 6.52 4.41
CA ASP A 449 -11.56 7.40 5.38
C ASP A 449 -12.39 8.66 5.67
N PHE A 450 -12.91 9.30 4.61
CA PHE A 450 -13.74 10.49 4.73
C PHE A 450 -15.01 10.22 5.55
N ARG A 451 -15.77 9.14 5.28
CA ARG A 451 -16.99 8.82 6.04
C ARG A 451 -16.71 8.60 7.53
N ARG A 452 -15.62 7.89 7.84
CA ARG A 452 -15.20 7.65 9.23
C ARG A 452 -14.86 8.97 9.94
N LYS A 453 -14.03 9.81 9.31
CA LYS A 453 -13.57 11.08 9.91
C LYS A 453 -14.64 12.17 9.95
N ALA A 454 -15.51 12.20 8.96
CA ALA A 454 -16.72 13.04 8.94
C ALA A 454 -17.53 12.80 10.22
N THR A 455 -17.77 11.53 10.56
CA THR A 455 -18.51 11.15 11.77
C THR A 455 -17.78 11.61 13.04
N LEU A 456 -16.45 11.43 13.14
CA LEU A 456 -15.67 11.92 14.28
C LEU A 456 -15.75 13.45 14.43
N ALA A 457 -15.63 14.20 13.34
CA ALA A 457 -15.69 15.66 13.34
C ALA A 457 -17.10 16.19 13.60
N GLU A 458 -18.12 15.46 13.13
CA GLU A 458 -19.50 15.77 13.40
C GLU A 458 -19.82 15.63 14.88
N TYR A 459 -19.42 14.54 15.53
CA TYR A 459 -19.73 14.26 16.94
C TYR A 459 -18.69 14.82 17.93
N GLY A 460 -17.87 15.79 17.53
CA GLY A 460 -16.96 16.51 18.42
C GLY A 460 -15.80 15.67 18.97
N PHE A 461 -15.43 14.56 18.31
CA PHE A 461 -14.23 13.79 18.68
C PHE A 461 -12.95 14.38 18.11
N ARG A 462 -13.02 15.05 16.95
CA ARG A 462 -11.88 15.67 16.26
C ARG A 462 -12.28 17.01 15.62
N LEU A 463 -11.31 17.88 15.38
CA LEU A 463 -11.52 19.09 14.57
C LEU A 463 -11.81 18.73 13.11
N PRO A 464 -12.53 19.58 12.34
CA PRO A 464 -12.77 19.37 10.92
C PRO A 464 -11.49 19.17 10.09
N SER A 465 -10.37 19.75 10.50
CA SER A 465 -9.05 19.55 9.88
C SER A 465 -8.59 18.09 9.82
N CYS A 466 -9.13 17.21 10.66
CA CYS A 466 -8.73 15.80 10.64
C CYS A 466 -9.04 15.13 9.31
N MET A 467 -10.03 15.64 8.55
CA MET A 467 -10.40 15.17 7.23
C MET A 467 -9.36 15.49 6.14
N ASP A 468 -8.46 16.45 6.40
CA ASP A 468 -7.36 16.79 5.49
C ASP A 468 -6.16 15.85 5.68
N ASN A 469 -6.09 15.14 6.81
CA ASN A 469 -5.30 13.91 6.89
C ASN A 469 -6.08 12.82 6.16
N ARG A 470 -5.70 12.45 4.95
CA ARG A 470 -6.48 11.49 4.14
C ARG A 470 -5.60 10.87 3.06
N PRO A 471 -5.97 9.72 2.49
CA PRO A 471 -5.37 9.31 1.24
C PRO A 471 -5.75 10.27 0.10
N LEU A 472 -5.01 10.20 -1.00
CA LEU A 472 -5.34 10.93 -2.22
C LEU A 472 -6.75 10.56 -2.72
N ARG A 473 -7.46 11.56 -3.24
CA ARG A 473 -8.62 11.32 -4.11
C ARG A 473 -8.14 10.69 -5.41
N PHE A 474 -9.03 10.01 -6.12
CA PHE A 474 -8.68 9.36 -7.37
C PHE A 474 -8.16 10.36 -8.41
N GLU A 475 -8.77 11.54 -8.50
CA GLU A 475 -8.40 12.61 -9.43
C GLU A 475 -7.05 13.24 -9.07
N GLU A 476 -6.74 13.33 -7.77
CA GLU A 476 -5.43 13.81 -7.29
C GLU A 476 -4.34 12.80 -7.61
N TRP A 477 -4.58 11.50 -7.38
CA TRP A 477 -3.68 10.43 -7.77
C TRP A 477 -3.43 10.42 -9.28
N ASP A 478 -4.48 10.51 -10.09
CA ASP A 478 -4.36 10.55 -11.56
C ASP A 478 -3.55 11.77 -12.02
N ALA A 479 -3.73 12.93 -11.37
CA ALA A 479 -2.94 14.12 -11.65
C ALA A 479 -1.46 14.01 -11.23
N MET A 480 -1.16 13.30 -10.13
CA MET A 480 0.20 13.15 -9.59
C MET A 480 1.02 12.06 -10.30
N ARG A 481 0.38 10.97 -10.77
CA ARG A 481 1.11 9.83 -11.32
C ARG A 481 1.86 10.19 -12.62
N PRO A 482 3.10 9.69 -12.82
CA PRO A 482 3.81 9.76 -14.09
C PRO A 482 3.24 8.72 -15.09
N GLN A 483 3.97 8.46 -16.18
CA GLN A 483 3.59 7.44 -17.15
C GLN A 483 3.36 6.09 -16.47
N THR A 484 2.24 5.46 -16.81
CA THR A 484 1.74 4.28 -16.12
C THR A 484 1.46 3.14 -17.08
N ILE A 485 1.82 1.92 -16.68
CA ILE A 485 1.42 0.68 -17.34
C ILE A 485 0.47 -0.07 -16.40
N ALA A 486 -0.79 -0.20 -16.80
CA ALA A 486 -1.77 -1.05 -16.11
C ALA A 486 -1.57 -2.49 -16.57
N VAL A 487 -1.39 -3.42 -15.62
CA VAL A 487 -1.08 -4.81 -15.89
C VAL A 487 -2.21 -5.67 -15.37
N SER A 488 -2.91 -6.38 -16.26
CA SER A 488 -3.96 -7.32 -15.85
C SER A 488 -4.34 -8.31 -16.95
N ALA A 489 -4.84 -9.49 -16.55
CA ALA A 489 -5.47 -10.43 -17.48
C ALA A 489 -6.89 -10.00 -17.90
N THR A 490 -7.50 -9.12 -17.11
CA THR A 490 -8.87 -8.64 -17.26
C THR A 490 -8.93 -7.14 -16.94
N PRO A 491 -8.34 -6.26 -17.78
CA PRO A 491 -8.30 -4.83 -17.51
C PRO A 491 -9.70 -4.26 -17.25
N GLY A 492 -9.81 -3.41 -16.24
CA GLY A 492 -11.01 -2.67 -15.92
C GLY A 492 -11.34 -1.57 -16.94
N ARG A 493 -12.50 -0.98 -16.77
CA ARG A 493 -13.03 0.04 -17.69
C ARG A 493 -12.16 1.29 -17.75
N TRP A 494 -11.66 1.76 -16.61
CA TRP A 494 -10.93 3.02 -16.55
C TRP A 494 -9.63 2.96 -17.35
N GLU A 495 -8.82 1.91 -17.17
CA GLU A 495 -7.54 1.80 -17.85
C GLU A 495 -7.68 1.64 -19.38
N ILE A 496 -8.73 0.96 -19.83
CA ILE A 496 -9.07 0.83 -21.26
C ILE A 496 -9.51 2.18 -21.84
N GLU A 497 -10.34 2.95 -21.11
CA GLU A 497 -10.72 4.31 -21.53
C GLU A 497 -9.50 5.24 -21.59
N GLN A 498 -8.59 5.14 -20.60
CA GLN A 498 -7.36 5.95 -20.56
C GLN A 498 -6.36 5.60 -21.67
N SER A 499 -6.36 4.36 -22.15
CA SER A 499 -5.54 3.94 -23.29
C SER A 499 -6.26 4.08 -24.64
N GLN A 500 -7.43 4.72 -24.68
CA GLN A 500 -8.24 4.89 -25.89
C GLN A 500 -8.61 3.56 -26.57
N GLY A 501 -8.76 2.50 -25.78
CA GLY A 501 -9.03 1.15 -26.26
C GLY A 501 -7.79 0.37 -26.74
N ILE A 502 -6.60 0.99 -26.74
CA ILE A 502 -5.36 0.35 -27.18
C ILE A 502 -4.76 -0.44 -26.02
N PHE A 503 -4.42 -1.71 -26.25
CA PHE A 503 -3.71 -2.54 -25.29
C PHE A 503 -2.67 -3.41 -25.99
N VAL A 504 -1.63 -3.76 -25.24
CA VAL A 504 -0.59 -4.69 -25.65
C VAL A 504 -0.94 -6.06 -25.08
N GLU A 505 -1.07 -7.05 -25.95
CA GLU A 505 -1.49 -8.40 -25.58
C GLU A 505 -0.28 -9.30 -25.27
N GLN A 506 -0.39 -10.08 -24.19
CA GLN A 506 0.56 -11.12 -23.81
C GLN A 506 -0.21 -12.36 -23.32
N VAL A 507 -0.60 -13.21 -24.27
CA VAL A 507 -1.43 -14.41 -24.04
C VAL A 507 -0.66 -15.71 -24.24
N ILE A 508 0.47 -15.68 -24.96
CA ILE A 508 1.34 -16.84 -25.14
C ILE A 508 2.22 -17.04 -23.90
N ARG A 509 2.13 -18.24 -23.30
CA ARG A 509 2.96 -18.63 -22.15
C ARG A 509 4.32 -19.17 -22.62
N PRO A 510 5.44 -18.87 -21.94
CA PRO A 510 6.76 -19.39 -22.31
C PRO A 510 6.83 -20.92 -22.41
N THR A 511 6.06 -21.65 -21.59
CA THR A 511 6.02 -23.12 -21.57
C THR A 511 5.09 -23.74 -22.61
N GLY A 512 4.44 -22.93 -23.44
CA GLY A 512 3.43 -23.38 -24.41
C GLY A 512 2.10 -23.79 -23.79
N LEU A 513 1.90 -23.58 -22.48
CA LEU A 513 0.62 -23.88 -21.82
C LEU A 513 -0.53 -23.07 -22.42
N ILE A 514 -1.65 -23.76 -22.65
CA ILE A 514 -2.85 -23.20 -23.28
C ILE A 514 -3.97 -23.01 -22.26
N ASP A 515 -4.88 -22.08 -22.54
CA ASP A 515 -6.08 -21.88 -21.73
C ASP A 515 -6.94 -23.15 -21.74
N PRO A 516 -7.51 -23.57 -20.60
CA PRO A 516 -8.12 -24.90 -20.45
C PRO A 516 -9.42 -25.06 -21.26
N PRO A 517 -9.75 -26.29 -21.68
CA PRO A 517 -11.08 -26.59 -22.21
C PRO A 517 -12.13 -26.28 -21.14
N THR A 518 -13.19 -25.57 -21.54
CA THR A 518 -14.28 -25.16 -20.66
C THR A 518 -15.61 -25.67 -21.19
N GLU A 519 -16.37 -26.36 -20.35
CA GLU A 519 -17.68 -26.96 -20.67
C GLU A 519 -18.77 -26.35 -19.78
N ILE A 520 -20.01 -26.32 -20.27
CA ILE A 520 -21.19 -25.96 -19.48
C ILE A 520 -22.00 -27.23 -19.21
N ARG A 521 -22.43 -27.44 -17.97
CA ARG A 521 -23.30 -28.56 -17.57
C ARG A 521 -24.48 -28.06 -16.70
N PRO A 522 -25.61 -28.78 -16.67
CA PRO A 522 -26.80 -28.36 -15.89
C PRO A 522 -26.54 -28.31 -14.38
N VAL A 523 -27.21 -27.39 -13.67
CA VAL A 523 -27.06 -27.22 -12.21
C VAL A 523 -27.70 -28.37 -11.44
N LYS A 524 -28.79 -28.95 -11.97
CA LYS A 524 -29.61 -29.97 -11.28
C LYS A 524 -28.81 -31.16 -10.75
N THR A 525 -27.75 -31.56 -11.46
CA THR A 525 -26.89 -32.71 -11.10
C THR A 525 -25.46 -32.28 -10.77
N GLN A 526 -25.23 -31.00 -10.42
CA GLN A 526 -23.88 -30.45 -10.30
C GLN A 526 -23.01 -31.15 -9.25
N VAL A 527 -23.60 -31.57 -8.13
CA VAL A 527 -22.86 -32.22 -7.04
C VAL A 527 -22.43 -33.63 -7.46
N ASP A 528 -23.35 -34.44 -7.96
CA ASP A 528 -23.08 -35.82 -8.37
C ASP A 528 -22.11 -35.88 -9.56
N ASP A 529 -22.26 -34.97 -10.53
CA ASP A 529 -21.34 -34.82 -11.65
C ASP A 529 -19.95 -34.40 -11.16
N ALA A 530 -19.86 -33.41 -10.26
CA ALA A 530 -18.60 -32.97 -9.70
C ALA A 530 -17.87 -34.09 -8.94
N ILE A 531 -18.58 -34.93 -8.18
CA ILE A 531 -17.99 -36.09 -7.47
C ILE A 531 -17.34 -37.07 -8.46
N ASN A 532 -18.03 -37.38 -9.55
CA ASN A 532 -17.48 -38.25 -10.58
C ASN A 532 -16.20 -37.67 -11.19
N GLU A 533 -16.19 -36.36 -11.47
CA GLU A 533 -15.03 -35.68 -12.03
C GLU A 533 -13.88 -35.53 -11.03
N ILE A 534 -14.19 -35.33 -9.74
CA ILE A 534 -13.22 -35.34 -8.64
C ILE A 534 -12.53 -36.71 -8.57
N HIS A 535 -13.28 -37.81 -8.56
CA HIS A 535 -12.70 -39.15 -8.52
C HIS A 535 -11.79 -39.44 -9.72
N GLN A 536 -12.18 -39.01 -10.92
CA GLN A 536 -11.32 -39.14 -12.12
C GLN A 536 -10.04 -38.31 -11.99
N THR A 537 -10.14 -37.11 -11.43
CA THR A 537 -9.00 -36.20 -11.22
C THR A 537 -8.03 -36.76 -10.18
N ILE A 538 -8.55 -37.31 -9.07
CA ILE A 538 -7.76 -37.97 -8.02
C ILE A 538 -7.04 -39.21 -8.56
N LYS A 539 -7.68 -40.03 -9.39
CA LYS A 539 -7.04 -41.21 -10.03
C LYS A 539 -5.83 -40.84 -10.88
N LYS A 540 -5.80 -39.63 -11.45
CA LYS A 540 -4.66 -39.10 -12.20
C LYS A 540 -3.60 -38.41 -11.30
N GLY A 541 -3.85 -38.32 -10.00
CA GLY A 541 -2.95 -37.67 -9.04
C GLY A 541 -3.05 -36.14 -9.00
N TYR A 542 -4.06 -35.55 -9.64
CA TYR A 542 -4.26 -34.10 -9.69
C TYR A 542 -5.21 -33.59 -8.58
N ARG A 543 -5.19 -32.27 -8.34
CA ARG A 543 -6.04 -31.57 -7.38
C ARG A 543 -7.25 -30.92 -8.05
N THR A 544 -8.32 -30.76 -7.26
CA THR A 544 -9.56 -30.10 -7.69
C THR A 544 -9.80 -28.80 -6.93
N LEU A 545 -10.20 -27.75 -7.63
CA LEU A 545 -10.71 -26.51 -7.04
C LEU A 545 -12.20 -26.37 -7.33
N ILE A 546 -12.99 -26.08 -6.31
CA ILE A 546 -14.44 -25.85 -6.46
C ILE A 546 -14.75 -24.43 -5.97
N THR A 547 -15.51 -23.69 -6.77
CA THR A 547 -15.98 -22.36 -6.38
C THR A 547 -17.48 -22.34 -6.16
N VAL A 548 -17.92 -21.89 -4.98
CA VAL A 548 -19.31 -21.77 -4.57
C VAL A 548 -19.67 -20.30 -4.28
N LEU A 549 -20.95 -19.99 -4.02
CA LEU A 549 -21.40 -18.61 -3.81
C LEU A 549 -21.42 -18.18 -2.33
N THR A 550 -21.56 -19.13 -1.39
CA THR A 550 -21.78 -18.82 0.03
C THR A 550 -20.88 -19.64 0.94
N LYS A 551 -20.60 -19.12 2.15
CA LYS A 551 -19.81 -19.82 3.19
C LYS A 551 -20.46 -21.13 3.59
N ARG A 552 -21.76 -21.06 3.86
CA ARG A 552 -22.58 -22.22 4.19
C ARG A 552 -22.50 -23.31 3.12
N MET A 553 -22.60 -22.96 1.83
CA MET A 553 -22.44 -23.96 0.77
C MET A 553 -21.03 -24.56 0.74
N ALA A 554 -19.99 -23.82 1.10
CA ALA A 554 -18.63 -24.34 1.15
C ALA A 554 -18.48 -25.36 2.29
N GLU A 555 -19.04 -25.04 3.46
CA GLU A 555 -19.09 -25.89 4.64
C GLU A 555 -19.93 -27.15 4.36
N ASP A 556 -21.20 -26.99 3.95
CA ASP A 556 -22.14 -28.08 3.66
C ASP A 556 -21.58 -29.04 2.59
N LEU A 557 -20.97 -28.50 1.52
CA LEU A 557 -20.36 -29.33 0.46
C LEU A 557 -19.11 -30.06 0.95
N THR A 558 -18.33 -29.44 1.85
CA THR A 558 -17.17 -30.11 2.44
C THR A 558 -17.60 -31.30 3.28
N GLU A 559 -18.61 -31.14 4.13
CA GLU A 559 -19.16 -32.23 4.93
C GLU A 559 -19.66 -33.37 4.04
N TYR A 560 -20.45 -33.05 3.00
CA TYR A 560 -20.97 -34.05 2.07
C TYR A 560 -19.87 -34.82 1.33
N LEU A 561 -18.84 -34.13 0.82
CA LEU A 561 -17.71 -34.80 0.17
C LEU A 561 -16.91 -35.65 1.16
N HIS A 562 -16.79 -35.23 2.41
CA HIS A 562 -16.12 -36.01 3.45
C HIS A 562 -16.89 -37.31 3.77
N GLU A 563 -18.23 -37.27 3.80
CA GLU A 563 -19.07 -38.49 3.94
C GLU A 563 -18.89 -39.47 2.78
N GLN A 564 -18.57 -38.96 1.58
CA GLN A 564 -18.22 -39.77 0.40
C GLN A 564 -16.75 -40.24 0.39
N ASN A 565 -16.03 -40.10 1.51
CA ASN A 565 -14.61 -40.46 1.67
C ASN A 565 -13.63 -39.68 0.77
N ILE A 566 -13.98 -38.45 0.37
CA ILE A 566 -13.09 -37.56 -0.36
C ILE A 566 -12.32 -36.68 0.65
N ARG A 567 -11.00 -36.57 0.49
CA ARG A 567 -10.17 -35.68 1.30
C ARG A 567 -10.35 -34.23 0.82
N VAL A 568 -11.11 -33.45 1.58
CA VAL A 568 -11.52 -32.09 1.21
C VAL A 568 -11.29 -31.11 2.34
N ARG A 569 -11.00 -29.86 2.00
CA ARG A 569 -11.08 -28.70 2.91
C ARG A 569 -11.76 -27.52 2.21
N TYR A 570 -12.27 -26.58 2.99
CA TYR A 570 -12.79 -25.32 2.47
C TYR A 570 -11.89 -24.13 2.80
N MET A 571 -12.10 -23.01 2.09
CA MET A 571 -11.49 -21.72 2.36
C MET A 571 -12.47 -20.56 2.13
N HIS A 572 -12.73 -19.80 3.20
CA HIS A 572 -13.50 -18.55 3.15
C HIS A 572 -12.85 -17.44 3.98
N SER A 573 -13.50 -16.27 4.06
CA SER A 573 -12.95 -15.04 4.63
C SER A 573 -12.64 -15.06 6.13
N ASP A 574 -13.12 -16.05 6.88
CA ASP A 574 -12.96 -16.07 8.34
C ASP A 574 -11.85 -17.01 8.76
N ILE A 575 -11.31 -17.79 7.81
CA ILE A 575 -10.11 -18.57 8.02
C ILE A 575 -8.95 -17.60 8.16
N ASN A 576 -8.20 -17.77 9.24
CA ASN A 576 -7.02 -16.97 9.45
C ASN A 576 -6.00 -17.27 8.36
N THR A 577 -5.16 -16.30 8.12
CA THR A 577 -4.15 -16.36 7.07
C THR A 577 -3.16 -17.52 7.20
N LEU A 578 -2.59 -17.75 8.39
CA LEU A 578 -1.63 -18.83 8.61
C LEU A 578 -2.27 -20.18 8.26
N GLU A 579 -3.50 -20.36 8.71
CA GLU A 579 -4.31 -21.55 8.41
C GLU A 579 -4.59 -21.67 6.91
N ARG A 580 -4.82 -20.56 6.21
CA ARG A 580 -4.93 -20.53 4.75
C ARG A 580 -3.64 -20.99 4.06
N ILE A 581 -2.46 -20.49 4.47
CA ILE A 581 -1.17 -20.92 3.92
C ILE A 581 -0.97 -22.43 4.15
N GLU A 582 -1.30 -22.92 5.34
CA GLU A 582 -1.25 -24.35 5.68
C GLU A 582 -2.18 -25.17 4.78
N ILE A 583 -3.43 -24.73 4.60
CA ILE A 583 -4.40 -25.39 3.70
C ILE A 583 -3.87 -25.46 2.27
N LEU A 584 -3.29 -24.38 1.75
CA LEU A 584 -2.73 -24.36 0.40
C LEU A 584 -1.51 -25.26 0.26
N ARG A 585 -0.63 -25.28 1.26
CA ARG A 585 0.52 -26.19 1.32
C ARG A 585 0.06 -27.64 1.35
N ASP A 586 -0.90 -27.97 2.21
CA ASP A 586 -1.46 -29.31 2.35
C ASP A 586 -2.12 -29.80 1.06
N LEU A 587 -2.80 -28.91 0.33
CA LEU A 587 -3.34 -29.22 -1.00
C LEU A 587 -2.23 -29.59 -1.98
N ARG A 588 -1.13 -28.82 -2.01
CA ARG A 588 0.02 -29.08 -2.90
C ARG A 588 0.75 -30.37 -2.54
N LEU A 589 0.96 -30.62 -1.25
CA LEU A 589 1.53 -31.87 -0.73
C LEU A 589 0.64 -33.09 -0.99
N GLY A 590 -0.66 -32.87 -1.23
CA GLY A 590 -1.61 -33.95 -1.39
C GLY A 590 -2.07 -34.58 -0.09
N THR A 591 -1.96 -33.83 1.02
CA THR A 591 -2.63 -34.16 2.30
C THR A 591 -4.14 -34.31 2.06
N PHE A 592 -4.70 -33.44 1.21
CA PHE A 592 -6.06 -33.55 0.69
C PHE A 592 -6.12 -33.21 -0.81
N ASP A 593 -7.24 -33.52 -1.46
CA ASP A 593 -7.36 -33.50 -2.93
C ASP A 593 -8.25 -32.39 -3.47
N VAL A 594 -9.21 -31.91 -2.67
CA VAL A 594 -10.23 -30.95 -3.09
C VAL A 594 -10.22 -29.72 -2.19
N LEU A 595 -10.12 -28.53 -2.77
CA LEU A 595 -10.31 -27.26 -2.07
C LEU A 595 -11.58 -26.57 -2.56
N ILE A 596 -12.51 -26.30 -1.64
CA ILE A 596 -13.73 -25.54 -1.91
C ILE A 596 -13.53 -24.11 -1.43
N GLY A 597 -13.88 -23.11 -2.22
CA GLY A 597 -13.90 -21.73 -1.72
C GLY A 597 -14.94 -20.86 -2.40
N ILE A 598 -15.15 -19.67 -1.87
CA ILE A 598 -16.11 -18.71 -2.45
C ILE A 598 -15.40 -17.87 -3.51
N ASN A 599 -14.36 -17.18 -3.06
CA ASN A 599 -13.56 -16.29 -3.88
C ASN A 599 -12.10 -16.73 -3.84
N LEU A 600 -11.81 -17.87 -4.48
CA LEU A 600 -10.45 -18.38 -4.67
C LEU A 600 -9.61 -17.48 -5.61
N LEU A 601 -10.18 -16.36 -6.09
CA LEU A 601 -9.55 -15.46 -7.05
C LEU A 601 -8.55 -14.50 -6.42
N ARG A 602 -8.70 -14.19 -5.13
CA ARG A 602 -8.05 -13.02 -4.52
C ARG A 602 -6.55 -13.18 -4.27
N GLU A 603 -6.04 -14.41 -4.22
CA GLU A 603 -4.77 -14.71 -3.52
C GLU A 603 -3.65 -15.24 -4.40
N GLY A 604 -3.66 -14.99 -5.71
CA GLY A 604 -2.51 -15.42 -6.52
C GLY A 604 -2.27 -16.94 -6.50
N LEU A 605 -3.29 -17.75 -6.18
CA LEU A 605 -3.21 -19.20 -6.10
C LEU A 605 -2.50 -19.77 -7.34
N ASP A 606 -1.32 -20.31 -7.09
CA ASP A 606 -0.42 -20.90 -8.06
C ASP A 606 -0.24 -22.37 -7.73
N ILE A 607 -1.16 -23.20 -8.26
CA ILE A 607 -1.23 -24.63 -7.99
C ILE A 607 -1.07 -25.36 -9.33
N PRO A 608 0.16 -25.68 -9.77
CA PRO A 608 0.38 -26.46 -10.99
C PRO A 608 -0.24 -27.86 -10.93
N GLU A 609 -0.46 -28.38 -9.72
CA GLU A 609 -1.07 -29.68 -9.46
C GLU A 609 -2.59 -29.69 -9.74
N CYS A 610 -3.21 -28.53 -10.00
CA CYS A 610 -4.65 -28.41 -10.28
C CYS A 610 -4.99 -28.96 -11.68
N GLY A 611 -5.78 -30.03 -11.73
CA GLY A 611 -6.25 -30.66 -12.97
C GLY A 611 -7.74 -30.43 -13.25
N PHE A 612 -8.51 -29.94 -12.28
CA PHE A 612 -9.93 -29.71 -12.45
C PHE A 612 -10.41 -28.49 -11.66
N VAL A 613 -11.20 -27.64 -12.32
CA VAL A 613 -11.89 -26.51 -11.69
C VAL A 613 -13.39 -26.64 -11.96
N ALA A 614 -14.18 -26.62 -10.88
CA ALA A 614 -15.63 -26.60 -10.92
C ALA A 614 -16.16 -25.23 -10.46
N ILE A 615 -17.06 -24.64 -11.24
CA ILE A 615 -17.72 -23.36 -10.91
C ILE A 615 -19.20 -23.63 -10.75
N PHE A 616 -19.65 -23.69 -9.49
CA PHE A 616 -21.05 -23.96 -9.16
C PHE A 616 -21.87 -22.69 -9.36
N ASP A 617 -23.14 -22.86 -9.75
CA ASP A 617 -24.09 -21.76 -9.93
C ASP A 617 -23.50 -20.62 -10.80
N ALA A 618 -22.88 -20.99 -11.93
CA ALA A 618 -22.16 -20.08 -12.81
C ALA A 618 -23.07 -19.04 -13.46
N ASP A 619 -24.38 -19.31 -13.54
CA ASP A 619 -25.41 -18.43 -14.10
C ASP A 619 -26.00 -17.41 -13.12
N LYS A 620 -25.59 -17.45 -11.84
CA LYS A 620 -26.00 -16.45 -10.85
C LYS A 620 -25.14 -15.20 -11.00
N GLU A 621 -25.58 -14.28 -11.86
CA GLU A 621 -24.89 -13.01 -12.07
C GLU A 621 -24.68 -12.23 -10.77
N GLY A 622 -23.53 -11.57 -10.69
CA GLY A 622 -23.07 -10.85 -9.51
C GLY A 622 -21.55 -10.72 -9.56
N PHE A 623 -20.96 -10.19 -8.48
CA PHE A 623 -19.52 -9.99 -8.41
C PHE A 623 -18.73 -11.29 -8.70
N LEU A 624 -19.09 -12.40 -8.05
CA LEU A 624 -18.40 -13.69 -8.14
C LEU A 624 -18.56 -14.41 -9.48
N ARG A 625 -19.53 -14.01 -10.32
CA ARG A 625 -19.83 -14.61 -11.63
C ARG A 625 -19.84 -13.57 -12.76
N SER A 626 -19.16 -12.45 -12.53
CA SER A 626 -18.86 -11.47 -13.57
C SER A 626 -17.94 -12.07 -14.62
N GLU A 627 -17.93 -11.49 -15.82
CA GLU A 627 -16.99 -11.84 -16.90
C GLU A 627 -15.54 -11.91 -16.39
N THR A 628 -15.11 -10.90 -15.63
CA THR A 628 -13.78 -10.81 -15.06
C THR A 628 -13.50 -11.97 -14.10
N SER A 629 -14.43 -12.28 -13.19
CA SER A 629 -14.27 -13.36 -12.22
C SER A 629 -14.25 -14.73 -12.87
N LEU A 630 -15.10 -14.95 -13.88
CA LEU A 630 -15.13 -16.21 -14.64
C LEU A 630 -13.80 -16.44 -15.38
N ILE A 631 -13.30 -15.44 -16.11
CA ILE A 631 -12.00 -15.54 -16.81
C ILE A 631 -10.86 -15.86 -15.83
N GLN A 632 -10.86 -15.24 -14.65
CA GLN A 632 -9.85 -15.50 -13.64
C GLN A 632 -9.94 -16.91 -13.04
N MET A 633 -11.16 -17.39 -12.76
CA MET A 633 -11.38 -18.74 -12.22
C MET A 633 -10.94 -19.79 -13.24
N ILE A 634 -11.29 -19.60 -14.51
CA ILE A 634 -10.82 -20.43 -15.62
C ILE A 634 -9.28 -20.40 -15.71
N GLY A 635 -8.68 -19.22 -15.57
CA GLY A 635 -7.23 -19.03 -15.59
C GLY A 635 -6.46 -19.79 -14.51
N ARG A 636 -7.11 -20.20 -13.40
CA ARG A 636 -6.47 -21.01 -12.34
C ARG A 636 -6.14 -22.43 -12.82
N ALA A 637 -6.90 -22.98 -13.76
CA ALA A 637 -6.62 -24.28 -14.37
C ALA A 637 -5.45 -24.20 -15.39
N ALA A 638 -5.14 -23.02 -15.94
CA ALA A 638 -4.22 -22.88 -17.07
C ALA A 638 -2.71 -23.14 -16.78
N ARG A 639 -2.38 -23.75 -15.64
CA ARG A 639 -1.01 -24.14 -15.26
C ARG A 639 -0.69 -25.61 -15.53
N ASN A 640 -1.71 -26.40 -15.87
CA ASN A 640 -1.59 -27.83 -16.11
C ASN A 640 -2.14 -28.17 -17.50
N VAL A 641 -1.38 -28.97 -18.25
CA VAL A 641 -1.73 -29.39 -19.62
C VAL A 641 -3.03 -30.21 -19.66
N GLU A 642 -3.30 -31.01 -18.62
CA GLU A 642 -4.48 -31.87 -18.51
C GLU A 642 -5.67 -31.19 -17.81
N SER A 643 -5.53 -29.91 -17.47
CA SER A 643 -6.60 -29.18 -16.78
C SER A 643 -7.86 -29.07 -17.63
N ARG A 644 -9.01 -29.02 -16.95
CA ARG A 644 -10.31 -28.67 -17.54
C ARG A 644 -11.17 -27.89 -16.56
N VAL A 645 -12.15 -27.16 -17.10
CA VAL A 645 -13.07 -26.34 -16.31
C VAL A 645 -14.51 -26.69 -16.65
N ILE A 646 -15.36 -26.85 -15.63
CA ILE A 646 -16.80 -27.03 -15.80
C ILE A 646 -17.54 -25.86 -15.13
N LEU A 647 -18.40 -25.20 -15.92
CA LEU A 647 -19.35 -24.21 -15.47
C LEU A 647 -20.71 -24.88 -15.27
N TYR A 648 -21.20 -24.99 -14.04
CA TYR A 648 -22.54 -25.50 -13.78
C TYR A 648 -23.55 -24.35 -13.90
N ALA A 649 -24.36 -24.37 -14.96
CA ALA A 649 -25.30 -23.32 -15.31
C ALA A 649 -26.49 -23.90 -16.09
N ASP A 650 -27.70 -23.46 -15.76
CA ASP A 650 -28.90 -23.80 -16.53
C ASP A 650 -29.15 -22.78 -17.66
N THR A 651 -28.63 -21.55 -17.50
CA THR A 651 -28.74 -20.47 -18.48
C THR A 651 -27.38 -19.89 -18.84
N ILE A 652 -27.17 -19.60 -20.13
CA ILE A 652 -25.95 -18.91 -20.59
C ILE A 652 -26.16 -17.40 -20.42
N THR A 653 -25.57 -16.83 -19.36
CA THR A 653 -25.59 -15.39 -19.12
C THR A 653 -24.63 -14.65 -20.05
N GLY A 654 -24.79 -13.33 -20.20
CA GLY A 654 -23.86 -12.53 -21.00
C GLY A 654 -22.42 -12.57 -20.44
N SER A 655 -22.27 -12.72 -19.12
CA SER A 655 -20.96 -12.89 -18.48
C SER A 655 -20.30 -14.22 -18.85
N ILE A 656 -21.06 -15.32 -18.89
CA ILE A 656 -20.57 -16.64 -19.34
C ILE A 656 -20.18 -16.58 -20.82
N GLU A 657 -21.04 -16.00 -21.67
CA GLU A 657 -20.79 -15.91 -23.10
C GLU A 657 -19.48 -15.19 -23.41
N ARG A 658 -19.26 -13.98 -22.84
CA ARG A 658 -18.04 -13.21 -23.06
C ARG A 658 -16.79 -13.92 -22.52
N ALA A 659 -16.89 -14.54 -21.33
CA ALA A 659 -15.78 -15.29 -20.76
C ALA A 659 -15.36 -16.47 -21.66
N LEU A 660 -16.33 -17.27 -22.15
CA LEU A 660 -16.06 -18.40 -23.04
C LEU A 660 -15.49 -17.97 -24.40
N GLN A 661 -16.00 -16.87 -24.96
CA GLN A 661 -15.48 -16.31 -26.21
C GLN A 661 -14.01 -15.91 -26.07
N GLU A 662 -13.67 -15.22 -24.97
CA GLU A 662 -12.29 -14.78 -24.72
C GLU A 662 -11.34 -15.97 -24.45
N THR A 663 -11.76 -16.95 -23.64
CA THR A 663 -10.98 -18.18 -23.42
C THR A 663 -10.76 -18.95 -24.73
N LYS A 664 -11.78 -19.07 -25.58
CA LYS A 664 -11.67 -19.75 -26.88
C LYS A 664 -10.72 -19.01 -27.82
N ARG A 665 -10.81 -17.68 -27.90
CA ARG A 665 -9.92 -16.84 -28.72
C ARG A 665 -8.46 -16.99 -28.29
N ARG A 666 -8.18 -16.90 -26.98
CA ARG A 666 -6.83 -17.10 -26.42
C ARG A 666 -6.29 -18.48 -26.74
N ARG A 667 -7.08 -19.53 -26.47
CA ARG A 667 -6.71 -20.93 -26.74
C ARG A 667 -6.37 -21.16 -28.22
N GLN A 668 -7.17 -20.62 -29.15
CA GLN A 668 -6.90 -20.74 -30.59
C GLN A 668 -5.56 -20.10 -30.98
N LYS A 669 -5.28 -18.89 -30.49
CA LYS A 669 -3.99 -18.20 -30.74
C LYS A 669 -2.80 -18.99 -30.18
N GLN A 670 -2.94 -19.53 -28.97
CA GLN A 670 -1.91 -20.32 -28.31
C GLN A 670 -1.63 -21.64 -29.07
N ILE A 671 -2.68 -22.35 -29.52
CA ILE A 671 -2.52 -23.57 -30.33
C ILE A 671 -1.81 -23.27 -31.66
N ALA A 672 -2.21 -22.19 -32.35
CA ALA A 672 -1.58 -21.78 -33.59
C ALA A 672 -0.09 -21.48 -33.39
N TYR A 673 0.23 -20.67 -32.38
CA TYR A 673 1.61 -20.34 -32.04
C TYR A 673 2.45 -21.58 -31.71
N ASN A 674 1.93 -22.48 -30.88
CA ASN A 674 2.63 -23.72 -30.52
C ASN A 674 2.90 -24.60 -31.75
N LYS A 675 1.94 -24.69 -32.66
CA LYS A 675 2.09 -25.46 -33.91
C LYS A 675 3.13 -24.83 -34.84
N GLU A 676 3.12 -23.51 -35.00
CA GLU A 676 4.06 -22.77 -35.83
C GLU A 676 5.50 -22.85 -35.30
N ASN A 677 5.67 -22.85 -33.97
CA ASN A 677 6.97 -22.84 -33.31
C ASN A 677 7.41 -24.22 -32.78
N GLN A 678 6.68 -25.29 -33.10
CA GLN A 678 6.97 -26.66 -32.68
C GLN A 678 7.12 -26.82 -31.15
N ILE A 679 6.28 -26.13 -30.38
CA ILE A 679 6.30 -26.15 -28.92
C ILE A 679 5.32 -27.20 -28.41
N THR A 680 5.83 -28.15 -27.63
CA THR A 680 5.00 -29.08 -26.86
C THR A 680 4.67 -28.46 -25.50
N PRO A 681 3.39 -28.26 -25.15
CA PRO A 681 3.01 -27.71 -23.85
C PRO A 681 3.56 -28.54 -22.69
N THR A 682 4.18 -27.88 -21.72
CA THR A 682 4.71 -28.55 -20.53
C THR A 682 4.12 -27.94 -19.26
N SER A 683 3.62 -28.80 -18.37
CA SER A 683 3.16 -28.37 -17.05
C SER A 683 4.33 -27.82 -16.24
N ILE A 684 4.08 -26.72 -15.52
CA ILE A 684 5.10 -26.11 -14.68
C ILE A 684 5.34 -27.02 -13.47
N LYS A 685 6.56 -27.52 -13.30
CA LYS A 685 6.97 -28.16 -12.04
C LYS A 685 7.61 -27.09 -11.16
N LYS A 686 6.85 -26.51 -10.24
CA LYS A 686 7.43 -25.74 -9.13
C LYS A 686 7.79 -26.73 -8.03
N ASN A 687 9.02 -26.66 -7.52
CA ASN A 687 9.36 -27.45 -6.32
C ASN A 687 8.40 -27.04 -5.20
N ILE A 688 7.84 -28.03 -4.50
CA ILE A 688 7.00 -27.78 -3.33
C ILE A 688 7.84 -27.12 -2.24
N ASP A 689 9.14 -27.44 -2.22
CA ASP A 689 10.13 -26.79 -1.38
C ASP A 689 10.21 -25.28 -1.68
N ASP A 690 10.17 -24.79 -2.93
CA ASP A 690 10.32 -23.35 -3.29
C ASP A 690 9.30 -22.38 -2.66
N ILE A 691 8.13 -22.86 -2.24
CA ILE A 691 7.15 -22.00 -1.52
C ILE A 691 7.71 -21.61 -0.15
N LEU A 692 8.46 -22.52 0.47
CA LEU A 692 9.16 -22.30 1.73
C LEU A 692 10.61 -21.90 1.47
N SER A 693 11.33 -22.48 0.52
CA SER A 693 12.77 -22.28 0.29
C SER A 693 13.17 -21.04 -0.50
N SER A 694 12.22 -20.27 -1.05
CA SER A 694 12.47 -18.85 -1.36
C SER A 694 12.57 -17.99 -0.09
N ALA A 695 12.33 -18.59 1.08
CA ALA A 695 12.51 -18.00 2.40
C ALA A 695 13.20 -18.96 3.43
N TYR A 696 13.44 -20.24 3.14
CA TYR A 696 13.89 -21.24 4.10
C TYR A 696 14.92 -22.24 3.53
N GLU A 697 16.16 -22.07 3.97
CA GLU A 697 17.28 -23.04 4.04
C GLU A 697 18.20 -23.26 2.83
N ASN A 698 19.44 -22.81 3.04
CA ASN A 698 20.62 -23.65 2.83
C ASN A 698 21.32 -23.94 4.17
N ASN A 699 21.28 -25.22 4.57
CA ASN A 699 22.26 -25.98 5.36
C ASN A 699 22.72 -25.48 6.74
N HIS A 700 22.20 -26.08 7.81
CA HIS A 700 22.97 -26.96 8.71
C HIS A 700 22.02 -27.79 9.60
N ASN A 701 22.28 -29.10 9.69
CA ASN A 701 21.54 -30.08 10.50
C ASN A 701 21.39 -29.65 11.97
N ILE A 702 20.22 -29.12 12.36
CA ILE A 702 19.74 -29.17 13.75
C ILE A 702 18.26 -29.57 13.75
N LYS A 703 17.94 -30.64 14.48
CA LYS A 703 16.62 -31.27 14.56
C LYS A 703 15.56 -30.32 15.14
N ILE A 704 14.74 -29.70 14.28
CA ILE A 704 13.51 -28.96 14.67
C ILE A 704 12.32 -29.92 14.87
N SER A 705 12.56 -31.18 15.26
CA SER A 705 11.49 -32.19 15.36
C SER A 705 10.90 -32.38 16.76
N HIS A 706 11.35 -31.64 17.79
CA HIS A 706 10.97 -31.95 19.17
C HIS A 706 10.13 -30.91 19.93
N PHE A 707 9.82 -29.74 19.35
CA PHE A 707 9.04 -28.71 20.05
C PHE A 707 7.62 -28.47 19.49
N ILE A 708 7.35 -28.90 18.25
CA ILE A 708 6.07 -28.65 17.56
C ILE A 708 4.96 -29.59 18.06
N THR A 709 5.31 -30.73 18.67
CA THR A 709 4.36 -31.80 19.01
C THR A 709 3.66 -31.64 20.36
N GLN A 710 3.92 -30.60 21.16
CA GLN A 710 3.38 -30.52 22.52
C GLN A 710 2.51 -29.32 22.91
N ASN A 711 2.20 -28.36 22.05
CA ASN A 711 1.16 -27.38 22.39
C ASN A 711 0.43 -26.82 21.16
N ASN A 712 -0.82 -27.27 21.00
CA ASN A 712 -1.78 -26.73 20.04
C ASN A 712 -2.10 -25.27 20.38
N LYS A 713 -1.45 -24.32 19.67
CA LYS A 713 -1.85 -22.93 19.40
C LYS A 713 -0.74 -22.26 18.57
N VAL A 714 -0.76 -22.47 17.26
CA VAL A 714 0.27 -21.99 16.34
C VAL A 714 -0.19 -20.67 15.72
N GLY A 715 0.58 -19.63 16.01
CA GLY A 715 0.28 -18.21 15.75
C GLY A 715 1.03 -17.36 16.78
N ASN A 716 0.80 -17.64 18.06
CA ASN A 716 1.62 -17.09 19.15
C ASN A 716 3.02 -17.73 19.24
N ASN A 717 3.33 -18.80 18.49
CA ASN A 717 4.55 -19.56 18.72
C ASN A 717 5.77 -19.00 17.96
N LEU A 718 5.60 -18.45 16.74
CA LEU A 718 6.73 -17.92 15.96
C LEU A 718 7.22 -16.58 16.52
N THR A 719 6.35 -15.61 16.76
CA THR A 719 6.73 -14.32 17.36
C THR A 719 7.30 -14.52 18.77
N ASN A 720 6.71 -15.42 19.59
CA ASN A 720 7.30 -15.77 20.89
C ASN A 720 8.64 -16.51 20.75
N HIS A 721 8.82 -17.30 19.69
CA HIS A 721 10.09 -17.96 19.39
C HIS A 721 11.15 -16.97 18.94
N ILE A 722 10.81 -16.00 18.08
CA ILE A 722 11.69 -14.88 17.71
C ILE A 722 12.06 -14.08 18.96
N GLN A 723 11.09 -13.71 19.80
CA GLN A 723 11.37 -13.03 21.08
C GLN A 723 12.23 -13.88 22.03
N TYR A 724 12.05 -15.20 22.02
CA TYR A 724 12.87 -16.12 22.79
C TYR A 724 14.31 -16.18 22.25
N LEU A 725 14.47 -16.30 20.92
CA LEU A 725 15.77 -16.24 20.26
C LEU A 725 16.43 -14.88 20.47
N GLU A 726 15.69 -13.77 20.47
CA GLU A 726 16.20 -12.44 20.78
C GLU A 726 16.71 -12.37 22.23
N LYS A 727 16.00 -12.97 23.17
CA LYS A 727 16.46 -13.09 24.56
C LYS A 727 17.73 -13.94 24.65
N LEU A 728 17.80 -15.06 23.94
CA LEU A 728 19.00 -15.91 23.87
C LEU A 728 20.17 -15.19 23.22
N MET A 729 19.94 -14.48 22.12
CA MET A 729 20.91 -13.66 21.41
C MET A 729 21.49 -12.57 22.33
N ARG A 730 20.63 -11.80 23.01
CA ARG A 730 21.06 -10.77 23.97
C ARG A 730 21.82 -11.37 25.14
N LYS A 731 21.39 -12.54 25.62
CA LYS A 731 22.10 -13.26 26.68
C LYS A 731 23.49 -13.72 26.21
N ALA A 732 23.59 -14.35 25.05
CA ALA A 732 24.87 -14.78 24.46
C ALA A 732 25.80 -13.60 24.23
N ALA A 733 25.29 -12.46 23.76
CA ALA A 733 26.06 -11.22 23.61
C ALA A 733 26.56 -10.67 24.96
N ASN A 734 25.72 -10.68 26.00
CA ASN A 734 26.12 -10.28 27.36
C ASN A 734 27.16 -11.24 27.97
N ASP A 735 27.05 -12.54 27.67
CA ASP A 735 27.97 -13.59 28.12
C ASP A 735 29.25 -13.66 27.25
N LEU A 736 29.44 -12.70 26.33
CA LEU A 736 30.58 -12.58 25.40
C LEU A 736 30.72 -13.76 24.41
N ASN A 737 29.67 -14.55 24.20
CA ASN A 737 29.62 -15.61 23.19
C ASN A 737 29.13 -15.06 21.85
N PHE A 738 29.98 -14.32 21.16
CA PHE A 738 29.61 -13.59 19.94
C PHE A 738 29.28 -14.50 18.74
N GLU A 739 29.88 -15.69 18.65
CA GLU A 739 29.57 -16.65 17.59
C GLU A 739 28.14 -17.17 17.71
N GLU A 740 27.73 -17.54 18.93
CA GLU A 740 26.37 -18.01 19.22
C GLU A 740 25.34 -16.88 19.07
N ALA A 741 25.70 -15.66 19.51
CA ALA A 741 24.86 -14.47 19.29
C ALA A 741 24.67 -14.17 17.79
N ALA A 742 25.72 -14.30 16.98
CA ALA A 742 25.63 -14.14 15.52
C ALA A 742 24.76 -15.22 14.89
N GLN A 743 24.87 -16.48 15.33
CA GLN A 743 24.01 -17.56 14.86
C GLN A 743 22.53 -17.30 15.19
N PHE A 744 22.21 -16.90 16.43
CA PHE A 744 20.84 -16.54 16.79
C PHE A 744 20.33 -15.33 16.00
N ARG A 745 21.18 -14.33 15.74
CA ARG A 745 20.82 -13.18 14.88
C ARG A 745 20.49 -13.63 13.47
N ASP A 746 21.35 -14.43 12.86
CA ASP A 746 21.18 -14.88 11.48
C ASP A 746 19.93 -15.76 11.36
N GLU A 747 19.63 -16.57 12.38
CA GLU A 747 18.39 -17.34 12.46
C GLU A 747 17.16 -16.47 12.70
N ILE A 748 17.23 -15.45 13.57
CA ILE A 748 16.15 -14.47 13.75
C ILE A 748 15.88 -13.74 12.44
N LYS A 749 16.94 -13.29 11.75
CA LYS A 749 16.84 -12.59 10.47
C LYS A 749 16.14 -13.46 9.44
N ARG A 750 16.55 -14.72 9.35
CA ARG A 750 15.87 -15.72 8.54
C ARG A 750 14.39 -15.77 8.94
N LEU A 751 14.09 -16.13 10.18
CA LEU A 751 12.70 -16.26 10.68
C LEU A 751 11.84 -15.01 10.45
N GLN A 752 12.42 -13.80 10.53
CA GLN A 752 11.77 -12.52 10.24
C GLN A 752 11.55 -12.28 8.75
N GLU A 753 12.52 -12.61 7.89
CA GLU A 753 12.32 -12.61 6.43
C GLU A 753 11.14 -13.51 6.04
N ILE A 754 10.94 -14.59 6.79
CA ILE A 754 9.77 -15.42 6.54
C ILE A 754 8.52 -14.94 7.28
N GLU A 755 8.64 -14.35 8.47
CA GLU A 755 7.52 -13.67 9.10
C GLU A 755 7.00 -12.57 8.17
N LEU A 756 7.81 -11.83 7.43
CA LEU A 756 7.34 -10.94 6.35
C LEU A 756 6.56 -11.70 5.27
N GLY A 757 7.08 -12.84 4.81
CA GLY A 757 6.37 -13.69 3.83
C GLY A 757 5.05 -14.30 4.34
N ILE A 758 4.91 -14.46 5.66
CA ILE A 758 3.78 -15.12 6.33
C ILE A 758 2.76 -14.11 6.92
N ALA A 759 3.24 -13.06 7.59
CA ALA A 759 2.47 -11.99 8.23
C ALA A 759 1.84 -11.04 7.21
N ASP A 760 2.38 -10.95 5.98
CA ASP A 760 1.78 -10.14 4.92
C ASP A 760 0.43 -10.67 4.41
N ASP A 761 0.01 -11.83 4.88
CA ASP A 761 -1.24 -12.43 4.47
C ASP A 761 -2.32 -12.17 5.57
N SER A 762 -1.94 -11.66 6.77
CA SER A 762 -2.76 -11.48 8.01
C SER A 762 -3.76 -10.30 8.01
N LEU A 763 -3.78 -9.48 6.96
CA LEU A 763 -4.62 -8.28 6.86
C LEU A 763 -5.37 -8.23 5.53
N VAL A 764 -6.49 -8.96 5.43
CA VAL A 764 -7.59 -8.67 4.51
C VAL A 764 -8.93 -8.89 5.18
#